data_AF-A0A9P3PXB5-F1
#
_entry.id   AF-A0A9P3PXB5-F1
#
_cell.length_a   1.000
_cell.length_b   1.000
_cell.length_c   1.000
_cell.angle_alpha   90.00
_cell.angle_beta   90.00
_cell.angle_gamma   90.00
#
_symmetry.space_group_name_H-M   'P 1'
#
loop_
_entity.id
_entity.type
_entity.pdbx_description
1 polymer ?
#
loop_
_entity_poly.entity_id
_entity_poly.type
_entity_poly.pdbx_seq_one_letter_code
_entity_poly.pdbx_strand_id
1 'polypeptide(L)'
;MAAFHLNGDLFSDLGLFFLPDDETEALQECAHDFQPVLPEQQESSNAVPPSTGHAEESQLVSIKQEEFSQTVPAETHLDRVRESFEYSLPPFVKHRHHSTSTSTRPPARFDRYLDDHLRLKRIIYQPSLVADLEAIADQALEDYISGRPLPSIDAAVGRSLFPDREKREDDLELSEHSRIVNERSVEEVYRRTLAHECGIVACTLMQRAALEYVNRELAQLMQYNPPTRVPDAKRSSSSPPLAPPPQMFYDKHLDANLALRRVVTIPLETYVSRAVDCVARSFKEKKIPLPVEHPRDFFPSQAFRALHRPKISITDAESLARVYQEGTASHSSVVASTLLFHFRAPGWYTALSWKAVEPPGMEDFYPFCENYALQVRALDAVLPDVRKSMDQETRTTLRDIHSRHEGLAFWEIFAISREAEDVLKDMDKHSSLERFAYECRTKGYLAPPVMDLGTPDASITGWSVPVAELLTSPIPDGPSAVPQDPPFSGGDRAPKTREPLRRSTRSRGPAASRETNTKVPPGLKKRPKGPPGDPVLSWPAVAVPAHLSVSAKAPSLSSLFIQRAWARSVQHDTTYIVFHCGNFERIGFRHRSSQTLFLSNLLDIPQCKNPGYGKIHIGLYLSILQDLIDRTKHQREQEEILQTTTRKRRRSTATNSTSNKRYKTRAMVQQERKEAEARRINHEVVKQAAAKRSLMLLEMRYGIYNSPAPASFLRLHCIRKKTYTSDEYLTVVLTSRIAAGATGVAHDAHLEVLDVDRRARRLDVVVKLAFEPEQTKRLRHEFSIYEHLASRGVVEGIPVIYGLFEDLESEAVALVMSNVGTALITLLPDDSRYAVTISQSARAGYLRVLRAIHEAGVRHRDIRPENLMLSGDEEVAFIDFDMAELDPSEGAKRREMRHLTELLDGSYMPPNQIPSAATTPEKEPAGAVRLRTALEPVNEAEGDEE
;
A
#
# COMPACT_ATOMS: atom_id res chain seq x y z
N MET A 1 16.44 -35.32 -14.42
CA MET A 1 17.12 -34.02 -14.30
C MET A 1 17.13 -33.35 -15.66
N ALA A 2 16.56 -32.14 -15.77
CA ALA A 2 16.68 -31.21 -16.89
C ALA A 2 16.12 -29.86 -16.43
N ALA A 3 16.82 -29.19 -15.51
CA ALA A 3 16.41 -27.90 -14.95
C ALA A 3 16.71 -26.78 -15.98
N PHE A 4 15.81 -25.82 -16.22
CA PHE A 4 15.38 -24.76 -15.31
C PHE A 4 16.52 -23.87 -14.80
N HIS A 5 16.92 -22.90 -15.62
CA HIS A 5 17.43 -21.61 -15.16
C HIS A 5 16.33 -20.55 -15.32
N LEU A 6 15.59 -20.30 -14.25
CA LEU A 6 14.75 -19.11 -14.05
C LEU A 6 14.96 -18.64 -12.60
N ASN A 7 14.88 -17.33 -12.37
CA ASN A 7 15.44 -16.70 -11.17
C ASN A 7 14.72 -17.09 -9.87
N GLY A 8 15.47 -17.09 -8.76
CA GLY A 8 15.02 -17.59 -7.45
C GLY A 8 14.04 -16.70 -6.68
N ASP A 9 13.80 -15.47 -7.15
CA ASP A 9 13.07 -14.42 -6.41
C ASP A 9 11.54 -14.65 -6.31
N LEU A 10 11.03 -15.81 -6.74
CA LEU A 10 9.59 -16.12 -6.78
C LEU A 10 9.10 -17.07 -5.66
N PHE A 11 10.01 -17.56 -4.80
CA PHE A 11 9.71 -18.61 -3.82
C PHE A 11 9.95 -18.22 -2.34
N SER A 12 10.40 -17.00 -2.05
CA SER A 12 10.53 -16.48 -0.67
C SER A 12 9.19 -16.26 0.03
N ASP A 13 8.16 -15.87 -0.72
CA ASP A 13 6.93 -15.28 -0.18
C ASP A 13 5.85 -16.34 0.17
N LEU A 14 6.17 -17.62 0.02
CA LEU A 14 5.32 -18.75 0.40
C LEU A 14 6.01 -19.57 1.49
N GLY A 15 5.68 -19.27 2.75
CA GLY A 15 6.30 -19.82 3.96
C GLY A 15 6.07 -21.33 4.16
N LEU A 16 6.67 -22.15 3.30
CA LEU A 16 6.82 -23.58 3.46
C LEU A 16 8.01 -23.87 4.37
N PHE A 17 7.73 -24.29 5.61
CA PHE A 17 8.76 -24.78 6.51
C PHE A 17 9.41 -26.05 5.94
N PHE A 18 10.75 -26.11 6.02
CA PHE A 18 11.50 -27.35 5.87
C PHE A 18 11.03 -28.36 6.93
N LEU A 19 10.94 -29.63 6.54
CA LEU A 19 11.00 -30.76 7.45
C LEU A 19 12.43 -31.36 7.38
N PRO A 20 12.90 -32.05 8.44
CA PRO A 20 14.33 -32.24 8.66
C PRO A 20 15.03 -33.14 7.64
N ASP A 21 16.32 -32.86 7.42
CA ASP A 21 17.24 -33.76 6.73
C ASP A 21 17.51 -35.01 7.58
N ASP A 22 16.99 -36.17 7.14
CA ASP A 22 17.35 -37.47 7.74
C ASP A 22 17.11 -38.64 6.75
N GLU A 23 17.77 -38.61 5.58
CA GLU A 23 18.02 -39.82 4.74
C GLU A 23 19.11 -39.61 3.65
N THR A 24 20.18 -38.85 3.94
CA THR A 24 21.28 -38.56 2.99
C THR A 24 22.51 -39.47 3.15
N GLU A 25 22.33 -40.80 3.16
CA GLU A 25 23.47 -41.75 3.22
C GLU A 25 23.30 -43.01 2.35
N ALA A 26 22.79 -42.85 1.12
CA ALA A 26 22.66 -43.98 0.18
C ALA A 26 22.75 -43.59 -1.31
N LEU A 27 23.83 -42.90 -1.75
CA LEU A 27 24.21 -42.84 -3.18
C LEU A 27 25.66 -42.36 -3.49
N GLN A 28 26.61 -42.56 -2.57
CA GLN A 28 28.05 -42.40 -2.85
C GLN A 28 28.73 -43.74 -3.16
N GLU A 29 28.60 -44.22 -4.40
CA GLU A 29 29.57 -45.14 -5.01
C GLU A 29 29.42 -45.18 -6.55
N CYS A 30 30.44 -45.69 -7.25
CA CYS A 30 30.49 -45.80 -8.72
C CYS A 30 30.40 -44.48 -9.53
N ALA A 31 31.25 -43.51 -9.19
CA ALA A 31 31.66 -42.44 -10.12
C ALA A 31 33.14 -42.60 -10.48
N HIS A 32 33.43 -43.26 -11.61
CA HIS A 32 34.77 -43.33 -12.20
C HIS A 32 34.69 -43.38 -13.73
N ASP A 33 35.75 -42.90 -14.37
CA ASP A 33 36.05 -42.98 -15.81
C ASP A 33 35.04 -42.32 -16.78
N PHE A 34 35.28 -41.04 -17.11
CA PHE A 34 36.07 -40.66 -18.29
C PHE A 34 36.36 -39.15 -18.33
N GLN A 35 37.56 -38.74 -18.78
CA GLN A 35 37.96 -37.33 -18.92
C GLN A 35 37.78 -36.79 -20.36
N PRO A 36 37.61 -35.47 -20.54
CA PRO A 36 37.48 -34.82 -21.85
C PRO A 36 38.85 -34.50 -22.49
N VAL A 37 38.87 -34.33 -23.81
CA VAL A 37 40.04 -33.86 -24.60
C VAL A 37 39.60 -32.77 -25.59
N LEU A 38 40.34 -31.66 -25.59
CA LEU A 38 40.25 -30.56 -26.57
C LEU A 38 41.29 -30.75 -27.70
N PRO A 39 41.08 -30.09 -28.86
CA PRO A 39 42.21 -29.48 -29.57
C PRO A 39 41.95 -28.02 -30.02
N GLU A 40 43.04 -27.32 -30.34
CA GLU A 40 43.08 -25.88 -30.63
C GLU A 40 43.26 -25.55 -32.14
N GLN A 41 43.84 -24.39 -32.47
CA GLN A 41 43.80 -23.68 -33.77
C GLN A 41 45.08 -23.83 -34.61
N GLN A 42 44.99 -23.59 -35.94
CA GLN A 42 45.92 -22.83 -36.83
C GLN A 42 45.35 -22.80 -38.27
N GLU A 43 45.22 -21.65 -38.96
CA GLU A 43 46.22 -20.94 -39.82
C GLU A 43 46.66 -21.70 -41.10
N SER A 44 46.79 -21.14 -42.32
CA SER A 44 46.60 -19.76 -42.84
C SER A 44 46.51 -19.70 -44.40
N SER A 45 46.41 -18.49 -44.98
CA SER A 45 47.01 -18.01 -46.28
C SER A 45 46.12 -17.52 -47.47
N ASN A 46 46.34 -16.23 -47.79
CA ASN A 46 46.17 -15.39 -49.01
C ASN A 46 45.65 -15.92 -50.37
N ALA A 47 44.69 -15.19 -50.99
CA ALA A 47 44.80 -14.58 -52.35
C ALA A 47 43.56 -13.70 -52.73
N VAL A 48 43.76 -12.65 -53.57
CA VAL A 48 42.82 -11.56 -54.00
C VAL A 48 43.39 -10.97 -55.32
N PRO A 49 42.67 -10.31 -56.29
CA PRO A 49 41.27 -9.82 -56.44
C PRO A 49 40.56 -10.55 -57.65
N PRO A 50 39.79 -9.98 -58.65
CA PRO A 50 39.12 -8.67 -58.86
C PRO A 50 37.70 -8.64 -59.54
N SER A 51 37.10 -7.43 -59.62
CA SER A 51 36.17 -6.89 -60.66
C SER A 51 34.76 -7.51 -60.89
N THR A 52 33.65 -6.77 -61.12
CA THR A 52 33.36 -5.30 -61.12
C THR A 52 31.84 -5.02 -61.12
N GLY A 53 31.39 -3.98 -60.39
CA GLY A 53 30.08 -3.30 -60.57
C GLY A 53 28.84 -4.03 -60.02
N HIS A 54 27.72 -3.36 -59.67
CA HIS A 54 27.46 -1.92 -59.54
C HIS A 54 26.43 -1.65 -58.42
N ALA A 55 26.45 -0.43 -57.88
CA ALA A 55 25.70 0.09 -56.74
C ALA A 55 24.17 -0.12 -56.71
N GLU A 56 23.62 -0.24 -55.50
CA GLU A 56 22.24 0.14 -55.16
C GLU A 56 22.21 1.09 -53.96
N GLU A 57 21.54 2.22 -54.11
CA GLU A 57 21.01 3.08 -53.03
C GLU A 57 19.79 3.84 -53.61
N SER A 58 18.98 4.48 -52.75
CA SER A 58 17.81 5.33 -53.05
C SER A 58 16.46 4.67 -53.44
N GLN A 59 15.66 4.44 -52.39
CA GLN A 59 14.31 4.99 -52.17
C GLN A 59 13.15 4.89 -53.20
N LEU A 60 11.99 4.50 -52.65
CA LEU A 60 10.62 5.01 -52.93
C LEU A 60 9.99 4.80 -54.32
N VAL A 61 9.08 3.82 -54.38
CA VAL A 61 7.82 3.93 -55.16
C VAL A 61 6.65 3.56 -54.26
N SER A 62 5.57 4.35 -54.29
CA SER A 62 4.31 4.03 -53.61
C SER A 62 3.50 3.05 -54.43
N ILE A 63 3.05 1.95 -53.81
CA ILE A 63 2.03 1.06 -54.35
C ILE A 63 0.75 1.23 -53.53
N LYS A 64 -0.38 1.19 -54.24
CA LYS A 64 -1.68 1.71 -53.79
C LYS A 64 -2.34 0.83 -52.73
N GLN A 65 -3.29 1.43 -52.01
CA GLN A 65 -4.40 0.67 -51.45
C GLN A 65 -5.17 0.01 -52.61
N GLU A 66 -5.24 -1.31 -52.64
CA GLU A 66 -6.25 -2.04 -53.39
C GLU A 66 -7.20 -2.71 -52.41
N GLU A 67 -8.50 -2.52 -52.62
CA GLU A 67 -9.56 -3.06 -51.77
C GLU A 67 -9.73 -4.55 -52.05
N PHE A 68 -8.88 -5.41 -51.45
CA PHE A 68 -9.09 -6.85 -51.47
C PHE A 68 -10.24 -7.25 -50.53
N SER A 69 -11.45 -6.87 -50.95
CA SER A 69 -12.74 -7.34 -50.42
C SER A 69 -12.97 -8.79 -50.86
N GLN A 70 -12.10 -9.69 -50.41
CA GLN A 70 -12.41 -11.12 -50.36
C GLN A 70 -13.04 -11.41 -49.01
N THR A 71 -14.35 -11.22 -48.94
CA THR A 71 -15.18 -11.92 -47.95
C THR A 71 -15.08 -13.41 -48.25
N VAL A 72 -14.14 -14.09 -47.59
CA VAL A 72 -14.11 -15.55 -47.53
C VAL A 72 -15.50 -16.01 -47.08
N PRO A 73 -16.18 -16.92 -47.82
CA PRO A 73 -17.50 -17.38 -47.44
C PRO A 73 -17.50 -17.93 -46.02
N ALA A 74 -18.63 -17.77 -45.32
CA ALA A 74 -18.87 -18.47 -44.07
C ALA A 74 -19.19 -19.95 -44.34
N GLU A 75 -18.22 -20.71 -44.85
CA GLU A 75 -18.16 -22.15 -44.66
C GLU A 75 -18.35 -22.42 -43.17
N THR A 76 -19.34 -23.22 -42.80
CA THR A 76 -19.72 -23.22 -41.39
C THR A 76 -18.68 -24.01 -40.60
N HIS A 77 -18.34 -23.53 -39.40
CA HIS A 77 -17.44 -24.29 -38.52
C HIS A 77 -18.01 -25.69 -38.17
N LEU A 78 -19.33 -25.89 -38.28
CA LEU A 78 -19.96 -27.21 -38.17
C LEU A 78 -19.56 -28.14 -39.31
N ASP A 79 -19.28 -27.64 -40.51
CA ASP A 79 -18.83 -28.45 -41.64
C ASP A 79 -17.35 -28.86 -41.46
N ARG A 80 -16.50 -27.99 -40.88
CA ARG A 80 -15.11 -28.37 -40.49
C ARG A 80 -15.06 -29.33 -39.30
N VAL A 81 -16.03 -29.24 -38.38
CA VAL A 81 -16.22 -30.25 -37.33
C VAL A 81 -16.68 -31.58 -37.94
N ARG A 82 -17.70 -31.59 -38.80
CA ARG A 82 -18.15 -32.80 -39.52
C ARG A 82 -17.03 -33.45 -40.32
N GLU A 83 -16.30 -32.69 -41.13
CA GLU A 83 -15.15 -33.20 -41.88
C GLU A 83 -14.10 -33.84 -40.95
N SER A 84 -13.93 -33.33 -39.73
CA SER A 84 -13.03 -33.92 -38.73
C SER A 84 -13.55 -35.20 -38.07
N PHE A 85 -14.87 -35.45 -38.07
CA PHE A 85 -15.49 -36.70 -37.60
C PHE A 85 -15.65 -37.73 -38.74
N GLU A 86 -15.84 -37.27 -39.98
CA GLU A 86 -15.95 -38.11 -41.19
C GLU A 86 -14.56 -38.54 -41.72
N TYR A 87 -13.47 -37.87 -41.31
CA TYR A 87 -12.11 -38.17 -41.77
C TYR A 87 -11.59 -39.52 -41.27
N SER A 88 -11.29 -40.42 -42.21
CA SER A 88 -10.61 -41.69 -41.96
C SER A 88 -9.18 -41.67 -42.50
N LEU A 89 -8.20 -42.02 -41.67
CA LEU A 89 -6.81 -42.17 -42.12
C LEU A 89 -6.67 -43.27 -43.20
N PRO A 90 -5.82 -43.07 -44.22
CA PRO A 90 -5.48 -44.13 -45.17
C PRO A 90 -4.71 -45.26 -44.47
N PRO A 91 -4.86 -46.53 -44.92
CA PRO A 91 -4.22 -47.67 -44.28
C PRO A 91 -2.70 -47.60 -44.38
N PHE A 92 -2.01 -47.63 -43.24
CA PHE A 92 -0.55 -47.54 -43.16
C PHE A 92 0.15 -48.71 -43.87
N VAL A 93 1.03 -48.39 -44.82
CA VAL A 93 1.81 -49.38 -45.59
C VAL A 93 3.20 -49.56 -44.97
N LYS A 94 3.63 -50.82 -44.78
CA LYS A 94 4.99 -51.12 -44.31
C LYS A 94 6.03 -50.69 -45.33
N HIS A 95 7.01 -49.90 -44.91
CA HIS A 95 8.09 -49.48 -45.80
C HIS A 95 9.12 -50.60 -46.03
N ARG A 96 9.88 -50.51 -47.13
CA ARG A 96 10.98 -51.44 -47.48
C ARG A 96 12.13 -51.52 -46.45
N HIS A 97 12.15 -50.62 -45.48
CA HIS A 97 13.09 -50.60 -44.34
C HIS A 97 12.37 -50.79 -43.00
N HIS A 98 11.19 -51.42 -42.99
CA HIS A 98 10.47 -51.76 -41.77
C HIS A 98 11.28 -52.73 -40.90
N SER A 99 11.29 -52.47 -39.60
CA SER A 99 11.92 -53.30 -38.58
C SER A 99 11.53 -54.77 -38.71
N THR A 100 12.52 -55.65 -38.61
CA THR A 100 12.35 -57.11 -38.57
C THR A 100 12.07 -57.64 -37.17
N SER A 101 11.84 -56.77 -36.18
CA SER A 101 11.50 -57.19 -34.82
C SER A 101 10.21 -58.03 -34.78
N THR A 102 10.31 -59.20 -34.15
CA THR A 102 9.21 -60.16 -33.96
C THR A 102 8.84 -60.34 -32.48
N SER A 103 9.46 -59.59 -31.57
CA SER A 103 9.25 -59.70 -30.12
C SER A 103 9.32 -58.35 -29.43
N THR A 104 8.50 -58.18 -28.40
CA THR A 104 8.54 -57.04 -27.47
C THR A 104 9.57 -57.28 -26.36
N ARG A 105 9.94 -56.22 -25.62
CA ARG A 105 10.79 -56.36 -24.43
C ARG A 105 10.09 -57.20 -23.33
N PRO A 106 10.82 -58.00 -22.53
CA PRO A 106 10.27 -58.58 -21.32
C PRO A 106 10.01 -57.49 -20.25
N PRO A 107 9.24 -57.81 -19.19
CA PRO A 107 9.05 -56.92 -18.05
C PRO A 107 10.38 -56.52 -17.39
N ALA A 108 10.57 -55.22 -17.17
CA ALA A 108 11.79 -54.63 -16.63
C ALA A 108 11.91 -54.87 -15.11
N ARG A 109 12.82 -54.15 -14.43
CA ARG A 109 12.87 -54.15 -12.97
C ARG A 109 11.60 -53.50 -12.41
N PHE A 110 11.38 -52.22 -12.72
CA PHE A 110 10.28 -51.41 -12.15
C PHE A 110 8.87 -51.91 -12.46
N ASP A 111 8.63 -52.51 -13.65
CA ASP A 111 7.36 -53.14 -14.02
C ASP A 111 6.84 -54.17 -12.99
N ARG A 112 7.74 -54.73 -12.15
CA ARG A 112 7.43 -55.72 -11.11
C ARG A 112 7.26 -55.14 -9.70
N TYR A 113 7.48 -53.84 -9.50
CA TYR A 113 7.36 -53.16 -8.19
C TYR A 113 6.17 -52.18 -8.13
N LEU A 114 5.22 -52.27 -9.05
CA LEU A 114 3.91 -51.61 -8.90
C LEU A 114 3.25 -52.05 -7.59
N ASP A 115 2.60 -51.12 -6.89
CA ASP A 115 1.74 -51.41 -5.75
C ASP A 115 0.60 -52.38 -6.14
N ASP A 116 0.13 -53.21 -5.20
CA ASP A 116 -0.86 -54.24 -5.55
C ASP A 116 -2.21 -53.65 -5.96
N HIS A 117 -2.57 -52.43 -5.57
CA HIS A 117 -3.77 -51.74 -6.07
C HIS A 117 -3.58 -51.20 -7.51
N LEU A 118 -2.35 -51.05 -7.99
CA LEU A 118 -2.01 -50.52 -9.32
C LEU A 118 -1.62 -51.62 -10.34
N ARG A 119 -1.50 -52.88 -9.92
CA ARG A 119 -1.21 -54.02 -10.82
C ARG A 119 -2.40 -54.33 -11.72
N LEU A 120 -2.12 -54.64 -12.99
CA LEU A 120 -3.13 -55.16 -13.94
C LEU A 120 -3.56 -56.58 -13.54
N LYS A 121 -4.65 -56.71 -12.77
CA LYS A 121 -5.13 -58.02 -12.24
C LYS A 121 -5.92 -58.84 -13.25
N ARG A 122 -6.58 -58.20 -14.23
CA ARG A 122 -7.40 -58.86 -15.25
C ARG A 122 -7.53 -57.98 -16.48
N ILE A 123 -7.43 -58.60 -17.66
CA ILE A 123 -7.84 -58.00 -18.94
C ILE A 123 -9.25 -58.51 -19.25
N ILE A 124 -10.13 -57.62 -19.73
CA ILE A 124 -11.51 -57.93 -20.14
C ILE A 124 -11.73 -57.31 -21.51
N TYR A 125 -12.23 -58.09 -22.47
CA TYR A 125 -12.74 -57.55 -23.71
C TYR A 125 -14.18 -57.06 -23.48
N GLN A 126 -14.41 -55.76 -23.65
CA GLN A 126 -15.70 -55.11 -23.47
C GLN A 126 -16.26 -54.71 -24.85
N PRO A 127 -17.25 -55.44 -25.42
CA PRO A 127 -17.72 -55.19 -26.78
C PRO A 127 -18.35 -53.81 -26.98
N SER A 128 -18.94 -53.22 -25.92
CA SER A 128 -19.57 -51.89 -25.99
C SER A 128 -18.58 -50.74 -26.03
N LEU A 129 -17.31 -50.94 -25.63
CA LEU A 129 -16.37 -49.84 -25.29
C LEU A 129 -16.19 -48.81 -26.42
N VAL A 130 -16.27 -49.23 -27.69
CA VAL A 130 -16.17 -48.30 -28.83
C VAL A 130 -17.46 -47.47 -28.98
N ALA A 131 -18.63 -48.10 -28.90
CA ALA A 131 -19.92 -47.42 -28.94
C ALA A 131 -20.18 -46.54 -27.70
N ASP A 132 -19.65 -46.94 -26.54
CA ASP A 132 -19.69 -46.14 -25.31
C ASP A 132 -18.84 -44.86 -25.46
N LEU A 133 -17.72 -44.92 -26.19
CA LEU A 133 -16.88 -43.76 -26.51
C LEU A 133 -17.48 -42.88 -27.61
N GLU A 134 -18.11 -43.49 -28.62
CA GLU A 134 -18.86 -42.82 -29.69
C GLU A 134 -20.00 -41.97 -29.10
N ALA A 135 -20.84 -42.57 -28.23
CA ALA A 135 -21.93 -41.88 -27.55
C ALA A 135 -21.48 -40.70 -26.65
N ILE A 136 -20.26 -40.76 -26.09
CA ILE A 136 -19.67 -39.62 -25.34
C ILE A 136 -19.33 -38.46 -26.28
N ALA A 137 -18.82 -38.75 -27.49
CA ALA A 137 -18.51 -37.72 -28.49
C ALA A 137 -19.79 -37.11 -29.08
N ASP A 138 -20.79 -37.93 -29.39
CA ASP A 138 -22.09 -37.48 -29.90
C ASP A 138 -22.81 -36.58 -28.88
N GLN A 139 -22.91 -36.99 -27.61
CA GLN A 139 -23.55 -36.19 -26.57
C GLN A 139 -22.84 -34.83 -26.38
N ALA A 140 -21.50 -34.81 -26.44
CA ALA A 140 -20.72 -33.57 -26.35
C ALA A 140 -20.92 -32.67 -27.59
N LEU A 141 -21.19 -33.25 -28.76
CA LEU A 141 -21.50 -32.53 -29.99
C LEU A 141 -22.95 -31.98 -29.98
N GLU A 142 -23.94 -32.72 -29.47
CA GLU A 142 -25.30 -32.22 -29.25
C GLU A 142 -25.35 -31.09 -28.20
N ASP A 143 -24.62 -31.24 -27.09
CA ASP A 143 -24.47 -30.20 -26.06
C ASP A 143 -23.77 -28.95 -26.59
N TYR A 144 -22.90 -29.08 -27.58
CA TYR A 144 -22.27 -27.96 -28.28
C TYR A 144 -23.23 -27.28 -29.27
N ILE A 145 -23.86 -28.05 -30.17
CA ILE A 145 -24.79 -27.55 -31.19
C ILE A 145 -26.00 -26.84 -30.56
N SER A 146 -26.47 -27.31 -29.40
CA SER A 146 -27.56 -26.68 -28.65
C SER A 146 -27.17 -25.40 -27.89
N GLY A 147 -25.89 -25.01 -27.82
CA GLY A 147 -25.38 -24.07 -26.82
C GLY A 147 -24.36 -23.02 -27.29
N ARG A 148 -24.85 -21.93 -27.90
CA ARG A 148 -24.13 -20.71 -28.39
C ARG A 148 -23.42 -20.87 -29.75
N PRO A 149 -23.25 -19.76 -30.51
CA PRO A 149 -22.27 -19.70 -31.60
C PRO A 149 -20.84 -19.68 -31.05
N LEU A 150 -19.89 -20.05 -31.92
CA LEU A 150 -18.47 -20.22 -31.59
C LEU A 150 -17.80 -18.95 -31.06
N PRO A 151 -16.70 -19.08 -30.30
CA PRO A 151 -15.70 -18.02 -30.22
C PRO A 151 -15.26 -17.66 -31.64
N SER A 152 -15.33 -16.38 -32.01
CA SER A 152 -14.69 -15.91 -33.24
C SER A 152 -13.20 -16.21 -33.18
N ILE A 153 -12.61 -16.62 -34.31
CA ILE A 153 -11.16 -16.79 -34.51
C ILE A 153 -10.42 -15.65 -33.79
N ASP A 154 -9.40 -15.98 -32.99
CA ASP A 154 -8.58 -14.96 -32.35
C ASP A 154 -7.80 -14.19 -33.43
N ALA A 155 -8.32 -13.00 -33.74
CA ALA A 155 -7.80 -12.12 -34.78
C ALA A 155 -6.37 -11.62 -34.48
N ALA A 156 -5.85 -11.84 -33.27
CA ALA A 156 -4.45 -11.59 -32.95
C ALA A 156 -3.49 -12.72 -33.40
N VAL A 157 -4.00 -13.91 -33.74
CA VAL A 157 -3.18 -15.11 -34.02
C VAL A 157 -3.46 -15.73 -35.41
N GLY A 158 -4.66 -15.53 -35.97
CA GLY A 158 -4.94 -15.84 -37.38
C GLY A 158 -4.88 -17.33 -37.76
N ARG A 159 -5.06 -18.24 -36.80
CA ARG A 159 -5.14 -19.69 -37.03
C ARG A 159 -6.54 -20.20 -36.67
N SER A 160 -7.07 -21.11 -37.48
CA SER A 160 -8.23 -21.92 -37.10
C SER A 160 -7.88 -22.80 -35.89
N LEU A 161 -8.82 -22.97 -34.96
CA LEU A 161 -8.72 -23.96 -33.88
C LEU A 161 -9.01 -25.37 -34.38
N PHE A 162 -9.79 -25.52 -35.46
CA PHE A 162 -10.02 -26.79 -36.12
C PHE A 162 -8.99 -26.98 -37.25
N PRO A 163 -8.39 -28.18 -37.40
CA PRO A 163 -7.48 -28.47 -38.50
C PRO A 163 -8.23 -28.44 -39.84
N ASP A 164 -7.69 -27.69 -40.79
CA ASP A 164 -8.23 -27.64 -42.15
C ASP A 164 -7.66 -28.81 -42.97
N ARG A 165 -8.47 -29.39 -43.86
CA ARG A 165 -8.11 -30.63 -44.56
C ARG A 165 -6.83 -30.54 -45.40
N GLU A 166 -6.60 -29.44 -46.11
CA GLU A 166 -5.35 -29.21 -46.84
C GLU A 166 -4.14 -29.33 -45.91
N LYS A 167 -4.24 -28.81 -44.67
CA LYS A 167 -3.17 -28.93 -43.67
C LYS A 167 -2.99 -30.37 -43.17
N ARG A 168 -4.05 -31.18 -43.09
CA ARG A 168 -3.92 -32.63 -42.77
C ARG A 168 -3.20 -33.38 -43.88
N GLU A 169 -3.54 -33.07 -45.13
CA GLU A 169 -2.90 -33.65 -46.31
C GLU A 169 -1.43 -33.18 -46.41
N ASP A 170 -1.12 -31.91 -46.12
CA ASP A 170 0.25 -31.38 -45.94
C ASP A 170 1.02 -32.09 -44.80
N ASP A 171 0.46 -32.22 -43.60
CA ASP A 171 1.14 -32.88 -42.46
C ASP A 171 1.37 -34.38 -42.72
N LEU A 172 0.62 -34.99 -43.66
CA LEU A 172 0.85 -36.33 -44.20
C LEU A 172 1.91 -36.35 -45.33
N GLU A 173 1.92 -35.40 -46.26
CA GLU A 173 2.89 -35.35 -47.38
C GLU A 173 4.27 -34.83 -46.96
N LEU A 174 4.35 -33.78 -46.13
CA LEU A 174 5.57 -33.31 -45.46
C LEU A 174 6.17 -34.40 -44.56
N SER A 175 5.42 -35.47 -44.27
CA SER A 175 6.00 -36.71 -43.78
C SER A 175 6.69 -37.47 -44.93
N GLU A 176 7.98 -37.18 -45.13
CA GLU A 176 8.95 -38.15 -45.71
C GLU A 176 8.94 -39.50 -44.93
N HIS A 177 8.31 -39.48 -43.75
CA HIS A 177 8.09 -40.56 -42.78
C HIS A 177 6.71 -41.25 -42.90
N SER A 178 5.90 -40.93 -43.92
CA SER A 178 4.74 -41.74 -44.40
C SER A 178 5.09 -43.23 -44.60
N ARG A 179 6.38 -43.47 -44.76
CA ARG A 179 7.11 -44.73 -44.66
C ARG A 179 7.19 -45.23 -43.21
N ILE A 180 6.17 -45.95 -42.75
CA ILE A 180 6.24 -46.64 -41.45
C ILE A 180 7.39 -47.66 -41.44
N VAL A 181 8.44 -47.35 -40.66
CA VAL A 181 9.62 -48.20 -40.50
C VAL A 181 9.74 -48.83 -39.11
N ASN A 182 9.17 -48.24 -38.07
CA ASN A 182 9.13 -48.81 -36.72
C ASN A 182 8.00 -48.22 -35.88
N GLU A 183 7.84 -48.71 -34.65
CA GLU A 183 6.83 -48.26 -33.67
C GLU A 183 6.88 -46.74 -33.42
N ARG A 184 8.07 -46.14 -33.38
CA ARG A 184 8.24 -44.69 -33.20
C ARG A 184 7.77 -43.90 -34.44
N SER A 185 7.81 -44.48 -35.64
CA SER A 185 7.17 -43.88 -36.83
C SER A 185 5.64 -43.88 -36.72
N VAL A 186 5.05 -44.95 -36.18
CA VAL A 186 3.60 -45.03 -35.93
C VAL A 186 3.20 -44.01 -34.86
N GLU A 187 3.97 -43.90 -33.79
CA GLU A 187 3.78 -42.89 -32.73
C GLU A 187 3.87 -41.46 -33.30
N GLU A 188 4.89 -41.15 -34.10
CA GLU A 188 5.08 -39.83 -34.70
C GLU A 188 3.92 -39.42 -35.62
N VAL A 189 3.48 -40.33 -36.51
CA VAL A 189 2.33 -40.09 -37.40
C VAL A 189 1.03 -39.93 -36.60
N TYR A 190 0.77 -40.82 -35.64
CA TYR A 190 -0.43 -40.75 -34.78
C TYR A 190 -0.45 -39.45 -33.96
N ARG A 191 0.71 -38.99 -33.46
CA ARG A 191 0.82 -37.77 -32.66
C ARG A 191 0.52 -36.51 -33.48
N ARG A 192 0.96 -36.46 -34.74
CA ARG A 192 0.73 -35.33 -35.65
C ARG A 192 -0.68 -35.30 -36.22
N THR A 193 -1.21 -36.45 -36.66
CA THR A 193 -2.47 -36.53 -37.42
C THR A 193 -3.72 -36.69 -36.56
N LEU A 194 -3.67 -37.43 -35.45
CA LEU A 194 -4.85 -37.72 -34.62
C LEU A 194 -4.75 -37.17 -33.20
N ALA A 195 -3.69 -37.52 -32.45
CA ALA A 195 -3.67 -37.28 -31.01
C ALA A 195 -3.77 -35.80 -30.63
N HIS A 196 -3.09 -34.93 -31.38
CA HIS A 196 -3.15 -33.48 -31.19
C HIS A 196 -4.52 -32.91 -31.59
N GLU A 197 -5.12 -33.41 -32.67
CA GLU A 197 -6.38 -32.92 -33.21
C GLU A 197 -7.59 -33.34 -32.39
N CYS A 198 -7.72 -34.63 -32.09
CA CYS A 198 -8.77 -35.17 -31.22
C CYS A 198 -8.71 -34.52 -29.82
N GLY A 199 -7.51 -34.19 -29.33
CA GLY A 199 -7.32 -33.42 -28.11
C GLY A 199 -7.93 -32.01 -28.19
N ILE A 200 -7.69 -31.27 -29.28
CA ILE A 200 -8.29 -29.93 -29.47
C ILE A 200 -9.81 -30.01 -29.64
N VAL A 201 -10.31 -30.95 -30.43
CA VAL A 201 -11.75 -31.16 -30.65
C VAL A 201 -12.44 -31.49 -29.32
N ALA A 202 -11.94 -32.46 -28.55
CA ALA A 202 -12.49 -32.82 -27.25
C ALA A 202 -12.47 -31.66 -26.25
N CYS A 203 -11.34 -30.94 -26.12
CA CYS A 203 -11.24 -29.76 -25.26
C CYS A 203 -12.22 -28.64 -25.67
N THR A 204 -12.49 -28.49 -26.97
CA THR A 204 -13.42 -27.47 -27.48
C THR A 204 -14.88 -27.84 -27.18
N LEU A 205 -15.28 -29.10 -27.38
CA LEU A 205 -16.62 -29.59 -27.05
C LEU A 205 -16.87 -29.55 -25.52
N MET A 206 -15.89 -29.96 -24.72
CA MET A 206 -15.98 -29.95 -23.24
C MET A 206 -15.99 -28.53 -22.63
N GLN A 207 -15.72 -27.48 -23.40
CA GLN A 207 -15.67 -26.09 -22.88
C GLN A 207 -16.99 -25.66 -22.21
N ARG A 208 -18.14 -26.17 -22.68
CA ARG A 208 -19.45 -25.91 -22.06
C ARG A 208 -19.53 -26.49 -20.64
N ALA A 209 -19.18 -27.76 -20.46
CA ALA A 209 -19.18 -28.41 -19.15
C ALA A 209 -18.22 -27.72 -18.16
N ALA A 210 -17.07 -27.25 -18.66
CA ALA A 210 -16.10 -26.49 -17.86
C ALA A 210 -16.62 -25.10 -17.43
N LEU A 211 -17.38 -24.42 -18.30
CA LEU A 211 -18.08 -23.17 -17.94
C LEU A 211 -19.22 -23.41 -16.94
N GLU A 212 -20.00 -24.48 -17.09
CA GLU A 212 -21.07 -24.84 -16.14
C GLU A 212 -20.49 -25.21 -14.76
N TYR A 213 -19.34 -25.91 -14.74
CA TYR A 213 -18.53 -26.12 -13.53
C TYR A 213 -18.10 -24.80 -12.88
N VAL A 214 -17.48 -23.86 -13.61
CA VAL A 214 -17.02 -22.57 -13.05
C VAL A 214 -18.17 -21.78 -12.46
N ASN A 215 -19.33 -21.74 -13.13
CA ASN A 215 -20.53 -21.07 -12.59
C ASN A 215 -21.03 -21.73 -11.29
N ARG A 216 -20.99 -23.07 -11.19
CA ARG A 216 -21.36 -23.80 -9.98
C ARG A 216 -20.39 -23.54 -8.82
N GLU A 217 -19.09 -23.58 -9.07
CA GLU A 217 -18.06 -23.34 -8.04
C GLU A 217 -18.10 -21.89 -7.53
N LEU A 218 -18.37 -20.91 -8.41
CA LEU A 218 -18.63 -19.53 -8.01
C LEU A 218 -19.92 -19.39 -7.18
N ALA A 219 -21.01 -20.09 -7.56
CA ALA A 219 -22.26 -20.08 -6.80
C ALA A 219 -22.11 -20.73 -5.41
N GLN A 220 -21.26 -21.75 -5.27
CA GLN A 220 -20.86 -22.27 -3.96
C GLN A 220 -20.02 -21.26 -3.16
N LEU A 221 -19.03 -20.62 -3.80
CA LEU A 221 -18.17 -19.63 -3.14
C LEU A 221 -18.99 -18.45 -2.62
N MET A 222 -19.99 -17.97 -3.35
CA MET A 222 -20.91 -16.92 -2.88
C MET A 222 -21.71 -17.32 -1.62
N GLN A 223 -21.90 -18.62 -1.39
CA GLN A 223 -22.57 -19.19 -0.21
C GLN A 223 -21.59 -19.70 0.85
N TYR A 224 -20.27 -19.60 0.62
CA TYR A 224 -19.26 -20.10 1.54
C TYR A 224 -19.08 -19.15 2.72
N ASN A 225 -19.23 -19.71 3.92
CA ASN A 225 -18.87 -19.08 5.18
C ASN A 225 -17.64 -19.80 5.77
N PRO A 226 -16.62 -19.07 6.23
CA PRO A 226 -15.56 -19.63 7.06
C PRO A 226 -16.13 -20.31 8.32
N PRO A 227 -15.58 -21.46 8.74
CA PRO A 227 -16.02 -22.11 9.98
C PRO A 227 -15.61 -21.30 11.21
N THR A 228 -16.35 -21.47 12.32
CA THR A 228 -16.08 -20.84 13.61
C THR A 228 -14.63 -21.05 14.04
N ARG A 229 -13.95 -19.95 14.38
CA ARG A 229 -12.57 -19.92 14.84
C ARG A 229 -12.53 -19.96 16.37
N VAL A 230 -11.56 -20.68 16.92
CA VAL A 230 -11.30 -20.78 18.37
C VAL A 230 -9.79 -20.54 18.57
N PRO A 231 -9.37 -19.68 19.51
CA PRO A 231 -7.95 -19.47 19.78
C PRO A 231 -7.33 -20.70 20.46
N ASP A 232 -6.02 -20.90 20.25
CA ASP A 232 -5.27 -21.99 20.86
C ASP A 232 -5.01 -21.71 22.34
N ALA A 233 -5.91 -22.21 23.20
CA ALA A 233 -5.87 -22.01 24.64
C ALA A 233 -4.58 -22.53 25.33
N LYS A 234 -3.72 -23.30 24.65
CA LYS A 234 -2.39 -23.69 25.16
C LYS A 234 -1.30 -22.67 24.87
N ARG A 235 -1.54 -21.72 23.96
CA ARG A 235 -0.56 -20.74 23.48
C ARG A 235 -1.02 -19.28 23.59
N SER A 236 -2.33 -19.00 23.61
CA SER A 236 -2.87 -17.64 23.71
C SER A 236 -2.88 -17.06 25.14
N SER A 237 -2.39 -17.81 26.15
CA SER A 237 -2.41 -17.40 27.56
C SER A 237 -1.46 -16.25 27.91
N SER A 238 -0.59 -15.84 26.98
CA SER A 238 0.32 -14.70 27.08
C SER A 238 -0.24 -13.39 26.52
N SER A 239 -1.37 -13.42 25.80
CA SER A 239 -1.97 -12.23 25.18
C SER A 239 -2.48 -11.24 26.25
N PRO A 240 -1.94 -10.01 26.35
CA PRO A 240 -2.49 -9.01 27.27
C PRO A 240 -3.88 -8.52 26.81
N PRO A 241 -4.67 -7.87 27.68
CA PRO A 241 -6.02 -7.41 27.34
C PRO A 241 -5.99 -6.30 26.27
N LEU A 242 -7.05 -6.20 25.47
CA LEU A 242 -7.22 -5.17 24.44
C LEU A 242 -7.22 -3.77 25.05
N ALA A 243 -6.06 -3.12 25.02
CA ALA A 243 -5.87 -1.77 25.52
C ALA A 243 -6.45 -0.72 24.54
N PRO A 244 -6.77 0.51 25.01
CA PRO A 244 -7.09 1.61 24.12
C PRO A 244 -5.89 1.93 23.21
N PRO A 245 -6.09 2.16 21.90
CA PRO A 245 -5.01 2.62 21.04
C PRO A 245 -4.39 3.90 21.63
N PRO A 246 -3.11 4.21 21.35
CA PRO A 246 -2.44 5.36 21.93
C PRO A 246 -3.30 6.60 21.67
N GLN A 247 -3.34 7.59 22.58
CA GLN A 247 -4.16 8.79 22.35
C GLN A 247 -3.64 9.52 21.10
N MET A 248 -4.26 9.22 19.95
CA MET A 248 -3.80 9.65 18.65
C MET A 248 -3.86 11.17 18.56
N PHE A 249 -2.71 11.80 18.80
CA PHE A 249 -2.55 13.24 18.84
C PHE A 249 -2.94 13.88 17.50
N TYR A 250 -2.44 13.28 16.41
CA TYR A 250 -2.71 13.63 15.03
C TYR A 250 -4.21 13.55 14.65
N ASP A 251 -4.95 12.57 15.18
CA ASP A 251 -6.36 12.35 14.83
C ASP A 251 -7.28 13.49 15.29
N LYS A 252 -6.88 14.25 16.32
CA LYS A 252 -7.57 15.46 16.78
C LYS A 252 -7.29 16.69 15.90
N HIS A 253 -6.36 16.56 14.94
CA HIS A 253 -5.78 17.67 14.18
C HIS A 253 -5.98 17.57 12.65
N LEU A 254 -6.75 16.57 12.20
CA LEU A 254 -7.30 16.52 10.84
C LEU A 254 -8.06 17.82 10.49
N ASP A 255 -7.93 18.29 9.25
CA ASP A 255 -8.68 19.45 8.76
C ASP A 255 -10.21 19.31 8.98
N ALA A 256 -10.91 20.44 9.19
CA ALA A 256 -12.33 20.45 9.53
C ALA A 256 -13.27 19.90 8.42
N ASN A 257 -12.81 19.78 7.16
CA ASN A 257 -13.48 19.05 6.07
C ASN A 257 -13.16 17.54 6.06
N LEU A 258 -12.09 17.11 6.73
CA LEU A 258 -11.63 15.71 6.77
C LEU A 258 -11.98 14.97 8.07
N ALA A 259 -12.29 15.67 9.16
CA ALA A 259 -12.73 15.08 10.43
C ALA A 259 -14.02 14.24 10.29
N LEU A 260 -14.19 13.22 11.13
CA LEU A 260 -15.43 12.44 11.22
C LEU A 260 -16.53 13.24 11.95
N ARG A 261 -17.71 13.41 11.33
CA ARG A 261 -18.85 14.12 11.94
C ARG A 261 -20.02 13.23 12.33
N ARG A 262 -20.21 12.06 11.71
CA ARG A 262 -21.34 11.16 12.01
C ARG A 262 -20.99 9.70 11.71
N VAL A 263 -21.46 8.79 12.55
CA VAL A 263 -21.49 7.34 12.29
C VAL A 263 -22.94 6.93 12.02
N VAL A 264 -23.19 6.02 11.08
CA VAL A 264 -24.54 5.50 10.78
C VAL A 264 -24.46 4.01 10.48
N THR A 265 -25.17 3.16 11.22
CA THR A 265 -25.32 1.74 10.87
C THR A 265 -26.41 1.58 9.81
N ILE A 266 -26.10 0.88 8.72
CA ILE A 266 -26.99 0.52 7.62
C ILE A 266 -26.73 -0.94 7.19
N PRO A 267 -27.62 -1.60 6.43
CA PRO A 267 -27.34 -2.93 5.87
C PRO A 267 -26.32 -2.89 4.70
N LEU A 268 -25.12 -2.36 4.96
CA LEU A 268 -24.03 -2.19 3.98
C LEU A 268 -23.62 -3.53 3.36
N GLU A 269 -23.68 -4.62 4.11
CA GLU A 269 -23.43 -5.98 3.65
C GLU A 269 -24.41 -6.41 2.53
N THR A 270 -25.67 -6.00 2.63
CA THR A 270 -26.66 -6.19 1.56
C THR A 270 -26.31 -5.34 0.35
N TYR A 271 -25.91 -4.08 0.54
CA TYR A 271 -25.52 -3.18 -0.54
C TYR A 271 -24.28 -3.68 -1.30
N VAL A 272 -23.14 -3.94 -0.64
CA VAL A 272 -21.92 -4.42 -1.33
C VAL A 272 -22.15 -5.73 -2.08
N SER A 273 -23.00 -6.63 -1.56
CA SER A 273 -23.32 -7.89 -2.26
C SER A 273 -24.02 -7.69 -3.62
N ARG A 274 -24.69 -6.55 -3.84
CA ARG A 274 -25.31 -6.19 -5.14
C ARG A 274 -24.29 -5.83 -6.21
N ALA A 275 -23.05 -5.47 -5.86
CA ALA A 275 -21.99 -5.24 -6.84
C ALA A 275 -21.71 -6.51 -7.65
N VAL A 276 -21.76 -7.68 -7.01
CA VAL A 276 -21.68 -9.01 -7.66
C VAL A 276 -22.81 -9.18 -8.68
N ASP A 277 -24.05 -8.83 -8.31
CA ASP A 277 -25.22 -8.96 -9.19
C ASP A 277 -25.17 -7.99 -10.37
N CYS A 278 -24.61 -6.79 -10.18
CA CYS A 278 -24.44 -5.80 -11.24
C CYS A 278 -23.35 -6.22 -12.24
N VAL A 279 -22.22 -6.76 -11.76
CA VAL A 279 -21.19 -7.33 -12.63
C VAL A 279 -21.73 -8.56 -13.39
N ALA A 280 -22.39 -9.50 -12.72
CA ALA A 280 -23.00 -10.66 -13.36
C ALA A 280 -24.04 -10.28 -14.42
N ARG A 281 -24.86 -9.25 -14.17
CA ARG A 281 -25.81 -8.70 -15.14
C ARG A 281 -25.08 -8.11 -16.36
N SER A 282 -24.07 -7.26 -16.15
CA SER A 282 -23.25 -6.68 -17.23
C SER A 282 -22.59 -7.77 -18.09
N PHE A 283 -22.06 -8.84 -17.49
CA PHE A 283 -21.49 -9.98 -18.23
C PHE A 283 -22.55 -10.70 -19.08
N LYS A 284 -23.74 -10.95 -18.51
CA LYS A 284 -24.87 -11.59 -19.22
C LYS A 284 -25.37 -10.74 -20.40
N GLU A 285 -25.55 -9.44 -20.20
CA GLU A 285 -26.01 -8.50 -21.22
C GLU A 285 -25.00 -8.35 -22.37
N LYS A 286 -23.71 -8.21 -22.03
CA LYS A 286 -22.61 -8.11 -23.01
C LYS A 286 -22.19 -9.47 -23.59
N LYS A 287 -22.83 -10.57 -23.19
CA LYS A 287 -22.53 -11.96 -23.57
C LYS A 287 -21.09 -12.41 -23.29
N ILE A 288 -20.42 -11.78 -22.33
CA ILE A 288 -19.02 -12.04 -21.98
C ILE A 288 -18.91 -13.44 -21.34
N PRO A 289 -18.04 -14.34 -21.85
CA PRO A 289 -17.73 -15.60 -21.19
C PRO A 289 -16.84 -15.36 -19.95
N LEU A 290 -16.92 -16.27 -18.98
CA LEU A 290 -15.96 -16.33 -17.87
C LEU A 290 -14.72 -17.15 -18.30
N PRO A 291 -13.53 -16.90 -17.72
CA PRO A 291 -12.41 -17.83 -17.85
C PRO A 291 -12.73 -19.21 -17.29
N VAL A 292 -12.18 -20.25 -17.91
CA VAL A 292 -12.25 -21.64 -17.44
C VAL A 292 -11.18 -21.86 -16.35
N GLU A 293 -11.39 -22.76 -15.39
CA GLU A 293 -10.36 -23.19 -14.42
C GLU A 293 -9.20 -23.84 -15.18
N HIS A 294 -7.99 -23.32 -15.00
CA HIS A 294 -6.76 -23.88 -15.58
C HIS A 294 -5.91 -24.56 -14.49
N PRO A 295 -5.29 -25.75 -14.70
CA PRO A 295 -4.57 -26.51 -13.65
C PRO A 295 -3.32 -25.85 -13.03
N ARG A 296 -3.06 -24.57 -13.31
CA ARG A 296 -1.99 -23.73 -12.73
C ARG A 296 -2.45 -22.29 -12.50
N ASP A 297 -3.75 -22.05 -12.39
CA ASP A 297 -4.32 -20.78 -11.97
C ASP A 297 -4.68 -20.79 -10.48
N PHE A 298 -5.36 -19.74 -10.01
CA PHE A 298 -5.76 -19.58 -8.61
C PHE A 298 -7.29 -19.59 -8.44
N PHE A 299 -8.02 -20.30 -9.31
CA PHE A 299 -9.47 -20.38 -9.22
C PHE A 299 -9.90 -20.98 -7.87
N PRO A 300 -10.71 -20.27 -7.07
CA PRO A 300 -11.08 -20.70 -5.72
C PRO A 300 -12.19 -21.78 -5.71
N SER A 301 -12.00 -22.89 -6.43
CA SER A 301 -12.92 -24.05 -6.45
C SER A 301 -13.01 -24.76 -5.09
N GLN A 302 -14.04 -25.58 -4.86
CA GLN A 302 -14.20 -26.29 -3.58
C GLN A 302 -12.98 -27.17 -3.24
N ALA A 303 -12.37 -27.81 -4.25
CA ALA A 303 -11.15 -28.57 -4.11
C ALA A 303 -9.95 -27.68 -3.72
N PHE A 304 -9.76 -26.54 -4.40
CA PHE A 304 -8.71 -25.57 -4.07
C PHE A 304 -8.83 -25.07 -2.62
N ARG A 305 -10.05 -24.68 -2.19
CA ARG A 305 -10.33 -24.21 -0.82
C ARG A 305 -10.13 -25.28 0.25
N ALA A 306 -10.32 -26.55 -0.09
CA ALA A 306 -10.08 -27.68 0.82
C ALA A 306 -8.58 -28.01 0.96
N LEU A 307 -7.83 -27.95 -0.14
CA LEU A 307 -6.38 -28.19 -0.16
C LEU A 307 -5.60 -27.06 0.56
N HIS A 308 -5.93 -25.80 0.24
CA HIS A 308 -5.32 -24.60 0.82
C HIS A 308 -6.03 -24.12 2.10
N ARG A 309 -6.69 -25.03 2.83
CA ARG A 309 -7.30 -24.68 4.12
C ARG A 309 -6.19 -24.32 5.13
N PRO A 310 -6.25 -23.14 5.78
CA PRO A 310 -5.21 -22.73 6.72
C PRO A 310 -5.04 -23.74 7.87
N LYS A 311 -3.79 -24.17 8.09
CA LYS A 311 -3.38 -25.08 9.18
C LYS A 311 -2.70 -24.31 10.34
N ILE A 312 -2.86 -22.99 10.35
CA ILE A 312 -2.27 -22.08 11.33
C ILE A 312 -3.02 -22.20 12.66
N SER A 313 -2.27 -22.30 13.77
CA SER A 313 -2.86 -22.15 15.11
C SER A 313 -3.05 -20.65 15.38
N ILE A 314 -4.25 -20.25 15.82
CA ILE A 314 -4.58 -18.84 16.05
C ILE A 314 -4.19 -18.47 17.49
N THR A 315 -3.20 -17.61 17.63
CA THR A 315 -2.62 -17.20 18.92
C THR A 315 -2.80 -15.71 19.22
N ASP A 316 -3.04 -14.89 18.18
CA ASP A 316 -2.88 -13.44 18.18
C ASP A 316 -3.59 -12.82 16.94
N ALA A 317 -3.36 -11.53 16.67
CA ALA A 317 -3.92 -10.83 15.53
C ALA A 317 -3.23 -11.16 14.19
N GLU A 318 -1.91 -11.42 14.17
CA GLU A 318 -1.14 -11.73 12.95
C GLU A 318 -1.50 -13.11 12.39
N SER A 319 -1.50 -14.14 13.25
CA SER A 319 -1.96 -15.49 12.92
C SER A 319 -3.42 -15.49 12.44
N LEU A 320 -4.30 -14.66 13.04
CA LEU A 320 -5.67 -14.49 12.57
C LEU A 320 -5.72 -13.84 11.17
N ALA A 321 -4.92 -12.80 10.95
CA ALA A 321 -4.83 -12.08 9.69
C ALA A 321 -4.35 -12.99 8.55
N ARG A 322 -3.36 -13.86 8.79
CA ARG A 322 -2.95 -14.90 7.83
C ARG A 322 -4.09 -15.86 7.48
N VAL A 323 -4.88 -16.30 8.47
CA VAL A 323 -6.06 -17.17 8.22
C VAL A 323 -7.18 -16.40 7.48
N TYR A 324 -7.27 -15.07 7.60
CA TYR A 324 -8.10 -14.23 6.72
C TYR A 324 -7.52 -14.11 5.31
N GLN A 325 -6.20 -13.93 5.18
CA GLN A 325 -5.49 -13.81 3.90
C GLN A 325 -5.69 -15.06 3.03
N GLU A 326 -5.27 -16.21 3.56
CA GLU A 326 -5.36 -17.53 2.92
C GLU A 326 -6.83 -17.93 2.69
N GLY A 327 -7.72 -17.71 3.68
CA GLY A 327 -9.11 -18.18 3.62
C GLY A 327 -10.13 -17.28 2.92
N THR A 328 -9.90 -15.97 2.83
CA THR A 328 -10.89 -14.97 2.35
C THR A 328 -10.30 -13.99 1.34
N ALA A 329 -9.16 -13.35 1.68
CA ALA A 329 -8.61 -12.27 0.87
C ALA A 329 -8.15 -12.77 -0.51
N SER A 330 -7.43 -13.90 -0.56
CA SER A 330 -6.93 -14.48 -1.81
C SER A 330 -8.07 -14.85 -2.78
N HIS A 331 -9.09 -15.56 -2.28
CA HIS A 331 -10.26 -15.96 -3.09
C HIS A 331 -11.02 -14.74 -3.63
N SER A 332 -11.26 -13.73 -2.79
CA SER A 332 -11.99 -12.50 -3.17
C SER A 332 -11.17 -11.65 -4.15
N SER A 333 -9.86 -11.58 -3.96
CA SER A 333 -8.93 -10.84 -4.82
C SER A 333 -8.90 -11.39 -6.24
N VAL A 334 -8.77 -12.72 -6.38
CA VAL A 334 -8.73 -13.39 -7.70
C VAL A 334 -10.03 -13.15 -8.45
N VAL A 335 -11.19 -13.39 -7.82
CA VAL A 335 -12.49 -13.20 -8.48
C VAL A 335 -12.73 -11.74 -8.88
N ALA A 336 -12.52 -10.78 -7.98
CA ALA A 336 -12.75 -9.37 -8.28
C ALA A 336 -11.75 -8.82 -9.32
N SER A 337 -10.47 -9.21 -9.25
CA SER A 337 -9.45 -8.80 -10.21
C SER A 337 -9.70 -9.36 -11.60
N THR A 338 -10.06 -10.65 -11.72
CA THR A 338 -10.41 -11.26 -13.01
C THR A 338 -11.65 -10.58 -13.61
N LEU A 339 -12.72 -10.40 -12.84
CA LEU A 339 -13.98 -9.83 -13.36
C LEU A 339 -13.87 -8.37 -13.81
N LEU A 340 -12.99 -7.55 -13.21
CA LEU A 340 -12.87 -6.13 -13.54
C LEU A 340 -11.72 -5.77 -14.48
N PHE A 341 -10.58 -6.48 -14.44
CA PHE A 341 -9.38 -6.07 -15.18
C PHE A 341 -8.95 -7.04 -16.29
N HIS A 342 -9.17 -8.36 -16.13
CA HIS A 342 -8.58 -9.35 -17.03
C HIS A 342 -9.48 -10.57 -17.28
N PHE A 343 -10.77 -10.32 -17.51
CA PHE A 343 -11.76 -11.36 -17.84
C PHE A 343 -11.49 -12.10 -19.17
N ARG A 344 -10.48 -11.66 -19.92
CA ARG A 344 -9.94 -12.29 -21.14
C ARG A 344 -8.65 -13.09 -20.89
N ALA A 345 -8.17 -13.19 -19.65
CA ALA A 345 -7.02 -14.00 -19.30
C ALA A 345 -7.32 -15.51 -19.50
N PRO A 346 -6.31 -16.35 -19.77
CA PRO A 346 -6.48 -17.79 -19.97
C PRO A 346 -6.77 -18.59 -18.68
N GLY A 347 -7.05 -17.92 -17.56
CA GLY A 347 -7.30 -18.51 -16.25
C GLY A 347 -7.52 -17.43 -15.18
N TRP A 348 -7.69 -17.86 -13.93
CA TRP A 348 -8.03 -16.99 -12.80
C TRP A 348 -6.80 -16.50 -12.02
N TYR A 349 -6.62 -15.18 -11.95
CA TYR A 349 -5.41 -14.53 -11.40
C TYR A 349 -5.75 -13.26 -10.60
N THR A 350 -4.75 -12.68 -9.92
CA THR A 350 -4.92 -11.41 -9.19
C THR A 350 -3.85 -10.38 -9.55
N ALA A 351 -4.28 -9.16 -9.85
CA ALA A 351 -3.42 -7.97 -9.92
C ALA A 351 -3.33 -7.23 -8.56
N LEU A 352 -3.90 -7.82 -7.51
CA LEU A 352 -3.98 -7.25 -6.16
C LEU A 352 -3.00 -7.94 -5.20
N SER A 353 -2.60 -7.23 -4.16
CA SER A 353 -1.93 -7.78 -2.99
C SER A 353 -2.65 -7.33 -1.73
N TRP A 354 -2.84 -8.23 -0.77
CA TRP A 354 -3.30 -7.91 0.58
C TRP A 354 -2.16 -8.25 1.53
N LYS A 355 -1.62 -7.24 2.21
CA LYS A 355 -0.41 -7.34 3.02
C LYS A 355 -0.48 -6.42 4.24
N ALA A 356 0.39 -6.67 5.21
CA ALA A 356 0.56 -5.78 6.35
C ALA A 356 0.95 -4.38 5.87
N VAL A 357 0.46 -3.37 6.57
CA VAL A 357 0.89 -1.99 6.44
C VAL A 357 1.95 -1.77 7.50
N GLU A 358 3.19 -1.55 7.07
CA GLU A 358 4.26 -1.18 7.99
C GLU A 358 3.86 0.11 8.74
N PRO A 359 3.95 0.14 10.08
CA PRO A 359 3.83 1.37 10.84
C PRO A 359 4.67 2.49 10.21
N PRO A 360 4.11 3.70 9.97
CA PRO A 360 4.82 4.81 9.31
C PRO A 360 5.84 5.48 10.27
N GLY A 361 6.76 4.70 10.82
CA GLY A 361 7.56 4.95 12.03
C GLY A 361 7.15 4.02 13.17
N MET A 362 7.96 3.96 14.24
CA MET A 362 7.66 3.17 15.47
C MET A 362 6.29 3.51 16.10
N GLU A 363 5.75 4.69 15.80
CA GLU A 363 4.51 5.31 16.33
C GLU A 363 3.24 4.45 16.28
N ASP A 364 3.18 3.40 15.45
CA ASP A 364 1.96 2.60 15.23
C ASP A 364 2.11 1.10 15.56
N PHE A 365 3.23 0.68 16.20
CA PHE A 365 3.46 -0.71 16.63
C PHE A 365 2.55 -1.08 17.81
N TYR A 366 1.40 -1.68 17.50
CA TYR A 366 0.34 -1.94 18.48
C TYR A 366 -0.05 -3.43 18.50
N PRO A 367 0.58 -4.27 19.36
CA PRO A 367 0.59 -5.74 19.26
C PRO A 367 -0.74 -6.45 19.58
N PHE A 368 -1.86 -5.72 19.52
CA PHE A 368 -3.22 -6.18 19.76
C PHE A 368 -4.13 -6.03 18.52
N CYS A 369 -3.71 -5.21 17.55
CA CYS A 369 -4.51 -4.81 16.40
C CYS A 369 -3.60 -4.61 15.18
N GLU A 370 -3.48 -5.66 14.37
CA GLU A 370 -2.66 -5.64 13.15
C GLU A 370 -3.40 -4.96 12.00
N ASN A 371 -2.64 -4.32 11.12
CA ASN A 371 -3.17 -3.36 10.16
C ASN A 371 -2.77 -3.80 8.75
N TYR A 372 -3.76 -4.07 7.90
CA TYR A 372 -3.55 -4.60 6.56
C TYR A 372 -4.24 -3.75 5.51
N ALA A 373 -3.62 -3.63 4.34
CA ALA A 373 -4.19 -2.94 3.20
C ALA A 373 -4.26 -3.84 1.97
N LEU A 374 -5.33 -3.64 1.20
CA LEU A 374 -5.38 -4.08 -0.19
C LEU A 374 -4.60 -3.05 -1.04
N GLN A 375 -3.80 -3.50 -2.00
CA GLN A 375 -3.00 -2.70 -2.93
C GLN A 375 -3.10 -3.26 -4.36
N VAL A 376 -2.89 -2.42 -5.38
CA VAL A 376 -2.60 -2.89 -6.75
C VAL A 376 -1.12 -3.24 -6.85
N ARG A 377 -0.79 -4.40 -7.42
CA ARG A 377 0.60 -4.82 -7.72
C ARG A 377 1.18 -3.97 -8.84
N ALA A 378 2.49 -3.71 -8.79
CA ALA A 378 3.21 -3.11 -9.92
C ALA A 378 2.94 -3.91 -11.20
N LEU A 379 2.71 -3.24 -12.33
CA LEU A 379 2.25 -3.89 -13.57
C LEU A 379 3.28 -4.87 -14.17
N ASP A 380 4.55 -4.76 -13.79
CA ASP A 380 5.62 -5.70 -14.16
C ASP A 380 5.70 -6.94 -13.25
N ALA A 381 5.08 -6.88 -12.06
CA ALA A 381 4.86 -8.04 -11.18
C ALA A 381 3.54 -8.79 -11.47
N VAL A 382 2.80 -8.37 -12.50
CA VAL A 382 1.63 -9.09 -13.02
C VAL A 382 2.07 -10.03 -14.14
N LEU A 383 1.61 -11.29 -14.12
CA LEU A 383 1.99 -12.33 -15.08
C LEU A 383 1.88 -11.83 -16.54
N PRO A 384 2.89 -12.08 -17.41
CA PRO A 384 2.95 -11.50 -18.75
C PRO A 384 1.70 -11.72 -19.60
N ASP A 385 1.08 -12.90 -19.54
CA ASP A 385 -0.09 -13.23 -20.36
C ASP A 385 -1.39 -12.62 -19.83
N VAL A 386 -1.52 -12.50 -18.50
CA VAL A 386 -2.58 -11.70 -17.87
C VAL A 386 -2.46 -10.24 -18.29
N ARG A 387 -1.24 -9.69 -18.27
CA ARG A 387 -0.95 -8.33 -18.75
C ARG A 387 -1.22 -8.14 -20.25
N LYS A 388 -0.96 -9.15 -21.09
CA LYS A 388 -1.32 -9.14 -22.52
C LYS A 388 -2.84 -9.06 -22.71
N SER A 389 -3.62 -9.79 -21.92
CA SER A 389 -5.10 -9.85 -22.03
C SER A 389 -5.82 -8.54 -21.70
N MET A 390 -5.20 -7.68 -20.88
CA MET A 390 -5.71 -6.34 -20.54
C MET A 390 -5.64 -5.38 -21.73
N ASP A 391 -6.62 -4.49 -21.89
CA ASP A 391 -6.52 -3.37 -22.82
C ASP A 391 -5.65 -2.22 -22.27
N GLN A 392 -5.38 -1.22 -23.12
CA GLN A 392 -4.48 -0.12 -22.79
C GLN A 392 -5.07 0.86 -21.76
N GLU A 393 -6.39 1.04 -21.72
CA GLU A 393 -7.05 1.87 -20.69
C GLU A 393 -6.92 1.21 -19.31
N THR A 394 -7.14 -0.10 -19.25
CA THR A 394 -7.01 -0.93 -18.05
C THR A 394 -5.58 -0.90 -17.51
N ARG A 395 -4.58 -1.19 -18.35
CA ARG A 395 -3.16 -1.13 -17.95
C ARG A 395 -2.75 0.25 -17.43
N THR A 396 -3.26 1.32 -18.04
CA THR A 396 -2.93 2.69 -17.64
C THR A 396 -3.65 3.07 -16.33
N THR A 397 -4.89 2.63 -16.14
CA THR A 397 -5.65 2.83 -14.90
C THR A 397 -5.05 2.03 -13.73
N LEU A 398 -4.60 0.80 -13.94
CA LEU A 398 -3.86 0.04 -12.91
C LEU A 398 -2.54 0.72 -12.51
N ARG A 399 -1.77 1.25 -13.48
CA ARG A 399 -0.53 1.99 -13.19
C ARG A 399 -0.80 3.23 -12.35
N ASP A 400 -1.82 4.00 -12.71
CA ASP A 400 -2.16 5.23 -11.99
C ASP A 400 -2.72 4.94 -10.59
N ILE A 401 -3.54 3.89 -10.41
CA ILE A 401 -3.96 3.47 -9.06
C ILE A 401 -2.74 3.09 -8.22
N HIS A 402 -1.81 2.29 -8.79
CA HIS A 402 -0.58 1.89 -8.10
C HIS A 402 0.35 3.06 -7.76
N SER A 403 0.37 4.15 -8.54
CA SER A 403 1.22 5.33 -8.27
C SER A 403 0.55 6.44 -7.45
N ARG A 404 -0.79 6.45 -7.34
CA ARG A 404 -1.58 7.45 -6.61
C ARG A 404 -2.13 6.96 -5.27
N HIS A 405 -2.37 5.66 -5.13
CA HIS A 405 -3.06 5.07 -3.98
C HIS A 405 -2.21 3.98 -3.34
N GLU A 406 -1.53 4.34 -2.24
CA GLU A 406 -0.77 3.42 -1.40
C GLU A 406 -1.67 2.32 -0.78
N GLY A 407 -2.92 2.65 -0.45
CA GLY A 407 -3.92 1.69 0.00
C GLY A 407 -5.23 1.83 -0.78
N LEU A 408 -5.93 0.71 -0.97
CA LEU A 408 -7.25 0.68 -1.61
C LEU A 408 -8.38 0.68 -0.57
N ALA A 409 -8.16 -0.10 0.49
CA ALA A 409 -9.03 -0.27 1.65
C ALA A 409 -8.19 -0.82 2.81
N PHE A 410 -8.64 -0.59 4.05
CA PHE A 410 -7.92 -0.97 5.28
C PHE A 410 -8.68 -2.01 6.11
N TRP A 411 -7.92 -2.87 6.77
CA TRP A 411 -8.38 -3.87 7.74
C TRP A 411 -7.69 -3.62 9.08
N GLU A 412 -8.48 -3.40 10.14
CA GLU A 412 -8.04 -3.52 11.53
C GLU A 412 -8.40 -4.94 12.02
N ILE A 413 -7.38 -5.78 12.19
CA ILE A 413 -7.51 -7.18 12.61
C ILE A 413 -7.23 -7.29 14.11
N PHE A 414 -8.25 -7.69 14.88
CA PHE A 414 -8.17 -7.86 16.33
C PHE A 414 -7.97 -9.33 16.70
N ALA A 415 -7.14 -9.62 17.71
CA ALA A 415 -7.03 -10.97 18.27
C ALA A 415 -8.38 -11.47 18.81
N ILE A 416 -8.68 -12.76 18.66
CA ILE A 416 -9.97 -13.35 19.08
C ILE A 416 -10.11 -13.24 20.61
N SER A 417 -10.94 -12.30 21.05
CA SER A 417 -11.12 -11.89 22.44
C SER A 417 -12.53 -11.35 22.64
N ARG A 418 -13.09 -11.45 23.86
CA ARG A 418 -14.44 -10.92 24.15
C ARG A 418 -14.45 -9.40 24.05
N GLU A 419 -13.33 -8.80 24.44
CA GLU A 419 -13.05 -7.38 24.41
C GLU A 419 -13.13 -6.83 22.97
N ALA A 420 -12.57 -7.54 21.99
CA ALA A 420 -12.70 -7.18 20.57
C ALA A 420 -14.13 -7.38 20.05
N GLU A 421 -14.79 -8.49 20.38
CA GLU A 421 -16.20 -8.67 20.00
C GLU A 421 -17.09 -7.55 20.56
N ASP A 422 -16.89 -7.18 21.83
CA ASP A 422 -17.68 -6.16 22.51
C ASP A 422 -17.36 -4.76 22.00
N VAL A 423 -16.12 -4.47 21.57
CA VAL A 423 -15.79 -3.26 20.78
C VAL A 423 -16.59 -3.21 19.49
N LEU A 424 -16.68 -4.32 18.73
CA LEU A 424 -17.45 -4.39 17.49
C LEU A 424 -18.96 -4.27 17.72
N LYS A 425 -19.51 -4.87 18.79
CA LYS A 425 -20.92 -4.71 19.21
C LYS A 425 -21.20 -3.26 19.60
N ASP A 426 -20.31 -2.62 20.37
CA ASP A 426 -20.44 -1.26 20.85
C ASP A 426 -20.32 -0.16 19.77
N MET A 427 -20.02 -0.51 18.52
CA MET A 427 -19.99 0.47 17.42
C MET A 427 -21.38 1.05 17.11
N ASP A 428 -22.45 0.25 17.22
CA ASP A 428 -23.83 0.72 16.93
C ASP A 428 -24.29 1.84 17.86
N LYS A 429 -23.72 1.94 19.07
CA LYS A 429 -24.02 3.01 20.03
C LYS A 429 -23.73 4.39 19.43
N HIS A 430 -22.74 4.50 18.55
CA HIS A 430 -22.38 5.75 17.87
C HIS A 430 -23.34 6.13 16.74
N SER A 431 -24.11 5.18 16.21
CA SER A 431 -25.16 5.48 15.21
C SER A 431 -26.35 6.26 15.79
N SER A 432 -26.43 6.41 17.13
CA SER A 432 -27.42 7.22 17.82
C SER A 432 -26.99 8.69 18.06
N LEU A 433 -25.75 9.05 17.73
CA LEU A 433 -25.18 10.36 18.02
C LEU A 433 -25.42 11.35 16.87
N GLU A 434 -26.04 12.49 17.16
CA GLU A 434 -26.23 13.59 16.18
C GLU A 434 -24.91 14.09 15.59
N ARG A 435 -23.85 14.07 16.40
CA ARG A 435 -22.48 14.43 16.01
C ARG A 435 -21.47 13.52 16.70
N PHE A 436 -20.64 12.85 15.91
CA PHE A 436 -19.36 12.32 16.36
C PHE A 436 -18.39 13.52 16.51
N ALA A 437 -17.75 13.67 17.67
CA ALA A 437 -16.93 14.84 17.98
C ALA A 437 -15.62 14.41 18.67
N TYR A 438 -14.51 14.49 17.93
CA TYR A 438 -13.17 14.14 18.40
C TYR A 438 -12.21 15.30 18.10
N GLU A 439 -12.34 16.35 18.90
CA GLU A 439 -11.64 17.64 18.74
C GLU A 439 -10.89 17.98 20.05
N CYS A 440 -9.79 18.73 19.96
CA CYS A 440 -9.15 19.29 21.16
C CYS A 440 -10.11 20.20 21.93
N ARG A 441 -10.02 20.16 23.26
CA ARG A 441 -11.00 20.73 24.20
C ARG A 441 -10.76 22.19 24.53
N THR A 442 -9.63 22.74 24.06
CA THR A 442 -9.25 24.16 24.17
C THR A 442 -10.32 25.06 23.56
N LYS A 443 -10.60 26.22 24.18
CA LYS A 443 -11.65 27.15 23.74
C LYS A 443 -11.18 28.60 23.78
N GLY A 444 -11.77 29.44 22.94
CA GLY A 444 -11.45 30.87 22.87
C GLY A 444 -10.23 31.19 21.99
N TYR A 445 -9.79 30.27 21.14
CA TYR A 445 -8.81 30.50 20.08
C TYR A 445 -9.51 30.95 18.78
N LEU A 446 -8.74 31.33 17.76
CA LEU A 446 -9.24 31.60 16.40
C LEU A 446 -8.93 30.40 15.51
N ALA A 447 -9.96 29.70 15.03
CA ALA A 447 -9.77 28.56 14.13
C ALA A 447 -9.16 29.00 12.78
N PRO A 448 -8.27 28.20 12.17
CA PRO A 448 -7.76 28.47 10.83
C PRO A 448 -8.87 28.36 9.77
N PRO A 449 -8.71 29.00 8.60
CA PRO A 449 -9.58 28.71 7.45
C PRO A 449 -9.40 27.25 7.03
N VAL A 450 -10.49 26.62 6.62
CA VAL A 450 -10.52 25.20 6.23
C VAL A 450 -9.84 25.02 4.86
N MET A 451 -9.08 23.94 4.69
CA MET A 451 -8.34 23.69 3.45
C MET A 451 -9.23 23.00 2.39
N ASP A 452 -9.00 23.35 1.12
CA ASP A 452 -9.54 22.61 -0.03
C ASP A 452 -8.52 21.55 -0.44
N LEU A 453 -8.76 20.31 0.02
CA LEU A 453 -7.81 19.19 -0.10
C LEU A 453 -8.19 18.20 -1.22
N GLY A 454 -9.15 18.54 -2.07
CA GLY A 454 -9.30 17.92 -3.40
C GLY A 454 -9.47 16.39 -3.46
N THR A 455 -9.99 15.76 -2.40
CA THR A 455 -10.27 14.30 -2.37
C THR A 455 -11.76 14.02 -2.59
N PRO A 456 -12.22 13.89 -3.86
CA PRO A 456 -13.62 13.57 -4.13
C PRO A 456 -13.96 12.12 -3.72
N ASP A 457 -15.20 11.92 -3.30
CA ASP A 457 -15.86 10.61 -3.29
C ASP A 457 -16.13 10.16 -4.74
N ALA A 458 -16.29 8.85 -4.97
CA ALA A 458 -16.70 8.34 -6.28
C ALA A 458 -18.10 8.81 -6.67
N SER A 459 -18.33 9.06 -7.97
CA SER A 459 -19.60 9.58 -8.49
C SER A 459 -20.78 8.62 -8.30
N ILE A 460 -20.52 7.31 -8.36
CA ILE A 460 -21.48 6.22 -8.23
C ILE A 460 -20.84 5.13 -7.36
N THR A 461 -21.60 4.56 -6.42
CA THR A 461 -21.11 3.43 -5.60
C THR A 461 -20.99 2.14 -6.43
N GLY A 462 -20.16 1.19 -6.01
CA GLY A 462 -20.02 -0.10 -6.72
C GLY A 462 -21.31 -0.92 -6.83
N TRP A 463 -22.29 -0.66 -5.95
CA TRP A 463 -23.63 -1.23 -5.98
C TRP A 463 -24.69 -0.34 -6.67
N SER A 464 -24.25 0.68 -7.40
CA SER A 464 -25.07 1.55 -8.27
C SER A 464 -26.17 2.36 -7.57
N VAL A 465 -26.01 2.68 -6.28
CA VAL A 465 -26.91 3.56 -5.52
C VAL A 465 -26.24 4.93 -5.33
N PRO A 466 -26.91 6.06 -5.66
CA PRO A 466 -26.42 7.40 -5.33
C PRO A 466 -26.29 7.60 -3.82
N VAL A 467 -25.17 8.15 -3.34
CA VAL A 467 -24.95 8.29 -1.88
C VAL A 467 -25.98 9.21 -1.20
N ALA A 468 -26.61 10.11 -1.96
CA ALA A 468 -27.76 10.89 -1.50
C ALA A 468 -28.91 10.02 -0.96
N GLU A 469 -29.16 8.85 -1.54
CA GLU A 469 -30.22 7.92 -1.10
C GLU A 469 -29.84 7.21 0.22
N LEU A 470 -28.55 6.94 0.42
CA LEU A 470 -28.00 6.44 1.70
C LEU A 470 -28.11 7.49 2.81
N LEU A 471 -28.05 8.79 2.47
CA LEU A 471 -28.22 9.89 3.42
C LEU A 471 -29.68 10.18 3.79
N THR A 472 -30.65 9.76 2.97
CA THR A 472 -32.09 9.99 3.19
C THR A 472 -32.86 8.75 3.66
N SER A 473 -32.22 7.58 3.72
CA SER A 473 -32.85 6.35 4.22
C SER A 473 -33.22 6.49 5.70
N PRO A 474 -34.48 6.24 6.11
CA PRO A 474 -34.88 6.32 7.51
C PRO A 474 -34.18 5.22 8.33
N ILE A 475 -33.86 5.53 9.59
CA ILE A 475 -33.35 4.55 10.55
C ILE A 475 -34.40 3.45 10.71
N PRO A 476 -34.08 2.16 10.44
CA PRO A 476 -35.02 1.09 10.66
C PRO A 476 -35.21 0.84 12.17
N ASP A 477 -36.45 0.98 12.65
CA ASP A 477 -36.84 0.42 13.94
C ASP A 477 -36.69 -1.11 13.96
N GLY A 478 -36.63 -1.68 15.16
CA GLY A 478 -36.17 -3.06 15.42
C GLY A 478 -36.94 -4.20 14.72
N PRO A 479 -36.39 -5.43 14.77
CA PRO A 479 -36.74 -6.51 13.85
C PRO A 479 -38.13 -7.12 14.10
N SER A 480 -39.15 -6.69 13.34
CA SER A 480 -40.40 -7.45 13.12
C SER A 480 -41.22 -6.98 11.90
N ALA A 481 -40.95 -7.55 10.73
CA ALA A 481 -41.96 -7.83 9.71
C ALA A 481 -41.44 -8.88 8.71
N VAL A 482 -42.17 -9.98 8.54
CA VAL A 482 -41.94 -10.91 7.42
C VAL A 482 -42.62 -10.34 6.18
N PRO A 483 -41.93 -10.19 5.03
CA PRO A 483 -42.60 -9.83 3.79
C PRO A 483 -43.56 -10.95 3.37
N GLN A 484 -44.86 -10.63 3.25
CA GLN A 484 -45.82 -11.50 2.55
C GLN A 484 -45.93 -11.08 1.08
N ASP A 485 -46.13 -12.06 0.20
CA ASP A 485 -46.22 -11.85 -1.24
C ASP A 485 -47.40 -10.95 -1.65
N PRO A 486 -47.25 -10.11 -2.68
CA PRO A 486 -48.35 -9.29 -3.19
C PRO A 486 -49.36 -10.15 -3.98
N PRO A 487 -50.66 -10.08 -3.68
CA PRO A 487 -51.66 -10.82 -4.44
C PRO A 487 -51.88 -10.20 -5.84
N PHE A 488 -51.99 -11.07 -6.85
CA PHE A 488 -52.38 -10.70 -8.21
C PHE A 488 -53.77 -10.03 -8.24
N SER A 489 -53.88 -8.92 -8.95
CA SER A 489 -55.13 -8.53 -9.64
C SER A 489 -54.80 -7.65 -10.85
N GLY A 490 -55.67 -7.67 -11.85
CA GLY A 490 -55.57 -6.84 -13.05
C GLY A 490 -56.93 -6.63 -13.69
N GLY A 491 -57.00 -5.81 -14.74
CA GLY A 491 -58.22 -5.58 -15.52
C GLY A 491 -58.76 -4.15 -15.46
N ASP A 492 -58.55 -3.44 -16.57
CA ASP A 492 -59.39 -2.40 -17.18
C ASP A 492 -60.26 -1.47 -16.31
N ARG A 493 -60.02 -0.14 -16.47
CA ARG A 493 -60.88 0.73 -17.32
C ARG A 493 -60.43 2.20 -17.32
N ALA A 494 -60.45 2.81 -18.51
CA ALA A 494 -60.54 4.28 -18.66
C ALA A 494 -62.02 4.69 -18.86
N PRO A 495 -62.43 5.92 -18.48
CA PRO A 495 -62.84 6.85 -19.54
C PRO A 495 -62.72 8.39 -19.29
N LYS A 496 -62.26 9.10 -20.32
CA LYS A 496 -62.85 10.34 -20.92
C LYS A 496 -63.17 11.62 -20.09
N THR A 497 -62.25 12.59 -20.20
CA THR A 497 -62.46 14.00 -20.67
C THR A 497 -63.73 14.81 -20.31
N ARG A 498 -63.56 16.00 -19.67
CA ARG A 498 -63.68 17.34 -20.33
C ARG A 498 -63.42 18.57 -19.43
N GLU A 499 -63.06 19.68 -20.08
CA GLU A 499 -62.91 21.09 -19.62
C GLU A 499 -64.29 21.83 -19.50
N PRO A 500 -64.46 23.07 -18.93
CA PRO A 500 -63.72 24.28 -19.34
C PRO A 500 -63.54 25.52 -18.37
N LEU A 501 -62.51 26.33 -18.68
CA LEU A 501 -62.39 27.82 -18.64
C LEU A 501 -63.26 28.74 -17.73
N ARG A 502 -62.59 29.67 -17.01
CA ARG A 502 -62.80 31.15 -17.14
C ARG A 502 -61.71 32.04 -16.49
N ARG A 503 -61.60 33.29 -16.99
CA ARG A 503 -60.80 34.42 -16.44
C ARG A 503 -61.78 35.46 -15.79
N SER A 504 -61.44 36.61 -15.18
CA SER A 504 -60.25 37.49 -15.07
C SER A 504 -60.51 38.52 -13.92
N THR A 505 -59.63 39.38 -13.37
CA THR A 505 -58.20 39.76 -13.54
C THR A 505 -57.52 39.74 -12.12
N ARG A 506 -56.61 40.57 -11.58
CA ARG A 506 -55.76 41.79 -11.86
C ARG A 506 -54.61 41.79 -10.78
N SER A 507 -53.64 42.70 -10.62
CA SER A 507 -53.23 43.97 -11.27
C SER A 507 -51.76 44.33 -10.98
N ARG A 508 -51.01 44.75 -12.02
CA ARG A 508 -49.96 45.80 -12.09
C ARG A 508 -49.04 46.11 -10.88
N GLY A 509 -47.73 46.03 -11.13
CA GLY A 509 -46.73 47.02 -10.67
C GLY A 509 -46.18 47.87 -11.84
N PRO A 510 -45.15 48.72 -11.64
CA PRO A 510 -44.40 49.40 -12.70
C PRO A 510 -42.91 48.98 -12.80
N ALA A 511 -42.25 49.36 -13.90
CA ALA A 511 -40.81 49.19 -14.16
C ALA A 511 -40.31 50.29 -15.15
N ALA A 512 -39.04 50.21 -15.59
CA ALA A 512 -38.33 51.11 -16.54
C ALA A 512 -37.84 52.46 -15.93
N SER A 513 -36.73 53.08 -16.39
CA SER A 513 -35.66 52.65 -17.33
C SER A 513 -34.38 53.52 -17.25
N ARG A 514 -33.28 52.99 -17.84
CA ARG A 514 -32.10 53.66 -18.47
C ARG A 514 -32.00 55.20 -18.47
N GLU A 515 -30.78 55.71 -18.27
CA GLU A 515 -30.03 56.46 -19.31
C GLU A 515 -28.51 56.61 -19.00
N THR A 516 -27.74 57.38 -19.80
CA THR A 516 -26.28 57.17 -19.97
C THR A 516 -25.39 58.43 -19.99
N ASN A 517 -24.11 58.21 -19.59
CA ASN A 517 -22.86 58.79 -20.14
C ASN A 517 -22.22 60.10 -19.59
N THR A 518 -20.88 60.09 -19.60
CA THR A 518 -19.88 61.20 -19.68
C THR A 518 -19.51 62.16 -18.52
N LYS A 519 -18.17 62.37 -18.43
CA LYS A 519 -17.38 63.52 -17.92
C LYS A 519 -16.93 63.53 -16.43
N VAL A 520 -15.91 64.37 -16.17
CA VAL A 520 -14.87 64.19 -15.12
C VAL A 520 -14.67 65.48 -14.26
N PRO A 521 -13.66 65.60 -13.36
CA PRO A 521 -13.84 65.82 -11.92
C PRO A 521 -13.83 67.31 -11.50
N PRO A 522 -13.97 67.59 -10.19
CA PRO A 522 -12.81 68.21 -9.50
C PRO A 522 -12.60 67.79 -8.03
N GLY A 523 -11.43 68.16 -7.46
CA GLY A 523 -11.31 68.46 -6.03
C GLY A 523 -10.51 67.49 -5.15
N LEU A 524 -9.19 67.68 -5.06
CA LEU A 524 -8.39 67.07 -3.98
C LEU A 524 -8.77 67.66 -2.60
N LYS A 525 -9.04 66.80 -1.61
CA LYS A 525 -8.85 67.13 -0.19
C LYS A 525 -7.83 66.17 0.42
N LYS A 526 -6.81 66.74 1.08
CA LYS A 526 -5.62 66.01 1.54
C LYS A 526 -5.96 65.15 2.78
N ARG A 527 -5.60 63.87 2.75
CA ARG A 527 -5.41 63.07 3.98
C ARG A 527 -4.19 63.64 4.75
N PRO A 528 -4.24 63.79 6.08
CA PRO A 528 -3.04 64.10 6.85
C PRO A 528 -2.07 62.91 6.81
N LYS A 529 -0.76 63.20 6.71
CA LYS A 529 0.30 62.18 6.77
C LYS A 529 0.66 61.90 8.24
N GLY A 530 0.13 60.82 8.79
CA GLY A 530 0.79 60.05 9.85
C GLY A 530 1.30 58.73 9.26
N PRO A 531 2.34 58.10 9.82
CA PRO A 531 2.64 56.71 9.50
C PRO A 531 1.46 55.82 9.94
N PRO A 532 1.15 54.72 9.23
CA PRO A 532 0.27 53.71 9.78
C PRO A 532 0.99 53.07 10.97
N GLY A 533 0.43 53.23 12.17
CA GLY A 533 0.75 52.33 13.27
C GLY A 533 0.06 51.00 13.00
N ASP A 534 0.80 49.89 13.08
CA ASP A 534 0.23 48.56 12.93
C ASP A 534 -0.89 48.34 13.96
N PRO A 535 -2.02 47.71 13.58
CA PRO A 535 -3.12 47.49 14.51
C PRO A 535 -2.66 46.57 15.65
N VAL A 536 -2.87 47.03 16.89
CA VAL A 536 -2.50 46.28 18.11
C VAL A 536 -3.25 44.95 18.14
N LEU A 537 -2.50 43.85 18.01
CA LEU A 537 -3.05 42.50 17.98
C LEU A 537 -3.36 42.02 19.40
N SER A 538 -4.64 42.11 19.80
CA SER A 538 -5.15 41.43 20.99
C SER A 538 -5.44 39.96 20.65
N TRP A 539 -4.50 39.07 20.98
CA TRP A 539 -4.80 37.63 21.04
C TRP A 539 -5.86 37.36 22.13
N PRO A 540 -6.80 36.43 21.91
CA PRO A 540 -7.90 36.17 22.85
C PRO A 540 -7.42 35.46 24.13
N ALA A 541 -8.26 35.49 25.17
CA ALA A 541 -8.05 34.67 26.35
C ALA A 541 -8.55 33.24 26.10
N VAL A 542 -7.72 32.25 26.40
CA VAL A 542 -7.96 30.84 26.07
C VAL A 542 -8.33 30.05 27.32
N ALA A 543 -9.39 29.26 27.24
CA ALA A 543 -9.86 28.39 28.29
C ALA A 543 -9.46 26.94 28.01
N VAL A 544 -8.86 26.28 29.01
CA VAL A 544 -8.52 24.86 28.97
C VAL A 544 -9.40 24.15 30.00
N PRO A 545 -10.40 23.34 29.57
CA PRO A 545 -11.21 22.57 30.49
C PRO A 545 -10.34 21.68 31.41
N ALA A 546 -10.86 21.35 32.59
CA ALA A 546 -10.20 20.38 33.46
C ALA A 546 -10.13 19.01 32.77
N HIS A 547 -9.18 18.16 33.20
CA HIS A 547 -9.26 16.73 32.92
C HIS A 547 -10.61 16.18 33.44
N LEU A 548 -11.10 15.09 32.84
CA LEU A 548 -12.46 14.58 33.00
C LEU A 548 -12.99 14.73 34.44
N SER A 549 -13.95 15.64 34.64
CA SER A 549 -14.76 15.61 35.86
C SER A 549 -15.47 14.26 35.93
N VAL A 550 -15.67 13.71 37.12
CA VAL A 550 -16.31 12.38 37.32
C VAL A 550 -17.70 12.26 36.64
N SER A 551 -18.35 13.38 36.31
CA SER A 551 -19.60 13.45 35.53
C SER A 551 -19.46 13.25 34.01
N ALA A 552 -18.25 13.29 33.45
CA ALA A 552 -17.99 13.12 32.02
C ALA A 552 -17.34 11.75 31.78
N LYS A 553 -18.04 10.87 31.05
CA LYS A 553 -17.50 9.55 30.71
C LYS A 553 -16.25 9.70 29.83
N ALA A 554 -15.27 8.83 30.03
CA ALA A 554 -14.19 8.64 29.09
C ALA A 554 -14.74 8.14 27.73
N PRO A 555 -14.06 8.41 26.60
CA PRO A 555 -14.42 7.82 25.31
C PRO A 555 -14.41 6.28 25.41
N SER A 556 -15.37 5.61 24.76
CA SER A 556 -15.40 4.15 24.70
C SER A 556 -14.29 3.64 23.77
N LEU A 557 -13.81 2.42 24.00
CA LEU A 557 -12.87 1.75 23.08
C LEU A 557 -13.39 1.78 21.63
N SER A 558 -14.69 1.51 21.42
CA SER A 558 -15.33 1.60 20.10
C SER A 558 -15.26 2.99 19.45
N SER A 559 -15.30 4.08 20.22
CA SER A 559 -15.09 5.44 19.67
C SER A 559 -13.63 5.70 19.28
N LEU A 560 -12.67 5.14 20.02
CA LEU A 560 -11.24 5.30 19.74
C LEU A 560 -10.83 4.54 18.47
N PHE A 561 -11.27 3.29 18.31
CA PHE A 561 -11.00 2.52 17.08
C PHE A 561 -11.71 3.10 15.85
N ILE A 562 -12.97 3.57 15.97
CA ILE A 562 -13.66 4.27 14.87
C ILE A 562 -12.89 5.53 14.43
N GLN A 563 -12.37 6.32 15.37
CA GLN A 563 -11.59 7.51 15.03
C GLN A 563 -10.24 7.14 14.37
N ARG A 564 -9.49 6.17 14.93
CA ARG A 564 -8.19 5.73 14.41
C ARG A 564 -8.32 5.21 12.98
N ALA A 565 -9.30 4.35 12.73
CA ALA A 565 -9.56 3.80 11.40
C ALA A 565 -10.01 4.88 10.41
N TRP A 566 -10.80 5.87 10.85
CA TRP A 566 -11.14 7.03 10.01
C TRP A 566 -9.90 7.87 9.68
N ALA A 567 -9.07 8.22 10.67
CA ALA A 567 -7.88 9.04 10.48
C ALA A 567 -6.85 8.39 9.55
N ARG A 568 -6.60 7.08 9.70
CA ARG A 568 -5.80 6.27 8.76
C ARG A 568 -6.42 6.26 7.36
N SER A 569 -7.74 6.14 7.25
CA SER A 569 -8.44 6.22 5.96
C SER A 569 -8.40 7.63 5.33
N VAL A 570 -8.14 8.67 6.11
CA VAL A 570 -7.80 10.02 5.59
C VAL A 570 -6.34 10.05 5.13
N GLN A 571 -5.39 9.51 5.90
CA GLN A 571 -3.96 9.46 5.57
C GLN A 571 -3.67 8.77 4.23
N HIS A 572 -4.26 7.61 3.99
CA HIS A 572 -4.07 6.83 2.75
C HIS A 572 -5.19 7.05 1.71
N ASP A 573 -6.07 8.05 1.93
CA ASP A 573 -7.30 8.36 1.18
C ASP A 573 -8.14 7.15 0.70
N THR A 574 -8.46 6.23 1.62
CA THR A 574 -9.32 5.08 1.34
C THR A 574 -10.79 5.36 1.61
N THR A 575 -11.64 4.60 0.93
CA THR A 575 -13.11 4.68 1.03
C THR A 575 -13.70 3.54 1.88
N TYR A 576 -13.02 2.39 1.98
CA TYR A 576 -13.51 1.23 2.72
C TYR A 576 -12.59 0.86 3.88
N ILE A 577 -13.23 0.43 4.98
CA ILE A 577 -12.63 0.01 6.25
C ILE A 577 -13.23 -1.36 6.59
N VAL A 578 -12.48 -2.24 7.24
CA VAL A 578 -12.98 -3.50 7.79
C VAL A 578 -12.44 -3.69 9.21
N PHE A 579 -13.32 -3.99 10.15
CA PHE A 579 -12.96 -4.33 11.54
C PHE A 579 -13.26 -5.81 11.76
N HIS A 580 -12.26 -6.65 12.03
CA HIS A 580 -12.40 -8.11 12.03
C HIS A 580 -11.82 -8.75 13.29
N CYS A 581 -12.62 -9.51 14.05
CA CYS A 581 -12.17 -10.25 15.25
C CYS A 581 -12.38 -11.78 15.13
N GLY A 582 -12.35 -12.30 13.90
CA GLY A 582 -12.23 -13.74 13.61
C GLY A 582 -13.52 -14.52 13.47
N ASN A 583 -14.48 -14.30 14.38
CA ASN A 583 -15.86 -14.79 14.26
C ASN A 583 -16.86 -13.69 13.90
N PHE A 584 -16.50 -12.42 14.14
CA PHE A 584 -17.33 -11.28 13.80
C PHE A 584 -16.56 -10.24 12.96
N GLU A 585 -17.28 -9.53 12.10
CA GLU A 585 -16.74 -8.45 11.27
C GLU A 585 -17.74 -7.29 11.14
N ARG A 586 -17.21 -6.08 10.92
CA ARG A 586 -17.96 -4.97 10.30
C ARG A 586 -17.22 -4.38 9.11
N ILE A 587 -17.99 -4.01 8.09
CA ILE A 587 -17.52 -3.23 6.94
C ILE A 587 -17.90 -1.76 7.18
N GLY A 588 -16.97 -0.85 6.91
CA GLY A 588 -17.17 0.59 6.93
C GLY A 588 -17.02 1.21 5.53
N PHE A 589 -17.85 2.20 5.23
CA PHE A 589 -17.81 3.02 4.02
C PHE A 589 -17.72 4.50 4.41
N ARG A 590 -16.58 5.13 4.09
CA ARG A 590 -16.24 6.53 4.36
C ARG A 590 -16.75 7.41 3.22
N HIS A 591 -17.74 8.26 3.52
CA HIS A 591 -18.20 9.30 2.61
C HIS A 591 -17.65 10.66 3.07
N ARG A 592 -16.71 11.21 2.28
CA ARG A 592 -15.92 12.41 2.59
C ARG A 592 -16.81 13.65 2.64
N SER A 593 -17.61 13.86 1.59
CA SER A 593 -18.38 15.10 1.40
C SER A 593 -19.47 15.34 2.46
N SER A 594 -20.01 14.29 3.10
CA SER A 594 -20.90 14.40 4.26
C SER A 594 -20.22 14.04 5.60
N GLN A 595 -18.89 13.83 5.59
CA GLN A 595 -18.07 13.45 6.75
C GLN A 595 -18.72 12.34 7.60
N THR A 596 -19.25 11.32 6.92
CA THR A 596 -20.04 10.24 7.51
C THR A 596 -19.34 8.89 7.30
N LEU A 597 -19.18 8.12 8.37
CA LEU A 597 -18.83 6.71 8.30
C LEU A 597 -20.11 5.87 8.37
N PHE A 598 -20.43 5.20 7.27
CA PHE A 598 -21.48 4.19 7.26
C PHE A 598 -20.90 2.84 7.69
N LEU A 599 -21.54 2.15 8.64
CA LEU A 599 -21.14 0.82 9.10
C LEU A 599 -22.16 -0.23 8.66
N SER A 600 -21.71 -1.45 8.40
CA SER A 600 -22.56 -2.62 8.24
C SER A 600 -23.24 -3.04 9.55
N ASN A 601 -24.27 -3.88 9.42
CA ASN A 601 -24.66 -4.74 10.54
C ASN A 601 -23.46 -5.59 11.00
N LEU A 602 -23.48 -6.04 12.26
CA LEU A 602 -22.45 -6.96 12.76
C LEU A 602 -22.59 -8.32 12.07
N LEU A 603 -21.56 -8.73 11.33
CA LEU A 603 -21.54 -10.00 10.62
C LEU A 603 -21.12 -11.12 11.56
N ASP A 604 -22.00 -12.09 11.82
CA ASP A 604 -21.61 -13.40 12.37
C ASP A 604 -21.09 -14.25 11.21
N ILE A 605 -19.77 -14.41 11.13
CA ILE A 605 -19.09 -14.94 9.94
C ILE A 605 -19.53 -16.38 9.61
N PRO A 606 -19.56 -17.33 10.56
CA PRO A 606 -20.08 -18.67 10.31
C PRO A 606 -21.57 -18.71 9.94
N GLN A 607 -22.39 -17.78 10.48
CA GLN A 607 -23.84 -17.83 10.31
C GLN A 607 -24.41 -16.92 9.20
N CYS A 608 -23.58 -16.14 8.50
CA CYS A 608 -23.97 -15.26 7.37
C CYS A 608 -24.89 -15.97 6.36
N LYS A 609 -26.11 -15.45 6.17
CA LYS A 609 -27.11 -15.99 5.24
C LYS A 609 -27.84 -14.84 4.54
N ASN A 610 -27.96 -14.94 3.22
CA ASN A 610 -28.70 -14.01 2.36
C ASN A 610 -28.36 -12.51 2.59
N PRO A 611 -27.14 -12.05 2.26
CA PRO A 611 -26.09 -12.75 1.50
C PRO A 611 -25.20 -13.69 2.35
N GLY A 612 -24.56 -14.67 1.70
CA GLY A 612 -23.48 -15.47 2.29
C GLY A 612 -22.16 -14.70 2.31
N TYR A 613 -21.25 -15.06 3.22
CA TYR A 613 -20.03 -14.31 3.48
C TYR A 613 -19.14 -14.14 2.23
N GLY A 614 -18.93 -15.20 1.45
CA GLY A 614 -18.21 -15.09 0.18
C GLY A 614 -18.81 -14.10 -0.82
N LYS A 615 -20.15 -13.96 -0.89
CA LYS A 615 -20.79 -12.93 -1.74
C LYS A 615 -20.53 -11.52 -1.20
N ILE A 616 -20.54 -11.35 0.13
CA ILE A 616 -20.22 -10.06 0.77
C ILE A 616 -18.78 -9.64 0.39
N HIS A 617 -17.78 -10.51 0.56
CA HIS A 617 -16.38 -10.15 0.30
C HIS A 617 -16.06 -9.97 -1.18
N ILE A 618 -16.60 -10.80 -2.09
CA ILE A 618 -16.47 -10.54 -3.54
C ILE A 618 -17.11 -9.19 -3.90
N GLY A 619 -18.30 -8.89 -3.34
CA GLY A 619 -18.98 -7.60 -3.53
C GLY A 619 -18.19 -6.40 -2.99
N LEU A 620 -17.57 -6.54 -1.82
CA LEU A 620 -16.68 -5.54 -1.21
C LEU A 620 -15.46 -5.28 -2.11
N TYR A 621 -14.74 -6.33 -2.53
CA TYR A 621 -13.56 -6.18 -3.39
C TYR A 621 -13.89 -5.57 -4.75
N LEU A 622 -15.03 -5.94 -5.37
CA LEU A 622 -15.54 -5.27 -6.58
C LEU A 622 -15.82 -3.78 -6.32
N SER A 623 -16.47 -3.45 -5.19
CA SER A 623 -16.85 -2.08 -4.84
C SER A 623 -15.64 -1.17 -4.57
N ILE A 624 -14.61 -1.70 -3.89
CA ILE A 624 -13.33 -1.02 -3.66
C ILE A 624 -12.68 -0.64 -4.98
N LEU A 625 -12.56 -1.59 -5.92
CA LEU A 625 -11.92 -1.34 -7.20
C LEU A 625 -12.72 -0.37 -8.07
N GLN A 626 -14.05 -0.41 -8.02
CA GLN A 626 -14.92 0.51 -8.76
C GLN A 626 -14.82 1.96 -8.25
N ASP A 627 -14.79 2.18 -6.93
CA ASP A 627 -14.54 3.49 -6.30
C ASP A 627 -13.22 4.12 -6.80
N LEU A 628 -12.15 3.32 -6.84
CA LEU A 628 -10.82 3.78 -7.25
C LEU A 628 -10.70 4.05 -8.74
N ILE A 629 -11.35 3.24 -9.60
CA ILE A 629 -11.39 3.48 -11.04
C ILE A 629 -12.11 4.81 -11.34
N ASP A 630 -13.23 5.09 -10.67
CA ASP A 630 -13.98 6.33 -10.81
C ASP A 630 -13.17 7.54 -10.30
N ARG A 631 -12.63 7.48 -9.07
CA ARG A 631 -11.82 8.55 -8.48
C ARG A 631 -10.54 8.85 -9.28
N THR A 632 -9.86 7.81 -9.78
CA THR A 632 -8.68 7.98 -10.66
C THR A 632 -9.03 8.69 -11.97
N LYS A 633 -10.22 8.41 -12.55
CA LYS A 633 -10.69 9.10 -13.76
C LYS A 633 -10.98 10.57 -13.49
N HIS A 634 -11.70 10.89 -12.42
CA HIS A 634 -11.98 12.28 -12.04
C HIS A 634 -10.70 13.09 -11.73
N GLN A 635 -9.69 12.48 -11.09
CA GLN A 635 -8.39 13.15 -10.88
C GLN A 635 -7.68 13.49 -12.21
N ARG A 636 -7.64 12.58 -13.19
CA ARG A 636 -7.08 12.85 -14.51
C ARG A 636 -7.78 14.01 -15.21
N GLU A 637 -9.11 14.03 -15.19
CA GLU A 637 -9.91 15.10 -15.81
C GLU A 637 -9.64 16.46 -15.15
N GLN A 638 -9.53 16.51 -13.83
CA GLN A 638 -9.16 17.73 -13.10
C GLN A 638 -7.72 18.18 -13.44
N GLU A 639 -6.77 17.26 -13.52
CA GLU A 639 -5.38 17.54 -13.92
C GLU A 639 -5.29 18.08 -15.35
N GLU A 640 -6.05 17.54 -16.31
CA GLU A 640 -6.11 18.06 -17.68
C GLU A 640 -6.71 19.47 -17.75
N ILE A 641 -7.74 19.76 -16.95
CA ILE A 641 -8.31 21.11 -16.80
C ILE A 641 -7.28 22.08 -16.19
N LEU A 642 -6.53 21.66 -15.17
CA LEU A 642 -5.45 22.44 -14.55
C LEU A 642 -4.27 22.66 -15.52
N GLN A 643 -3.89 21.66 -16.30
CA GLN A 643 -2.81 21.77 -17.29
C GLN A 643 -3.20 22.66 -18.48
N THR A 644 -4.43 22.57 -18.98
CA THR A 644 -4.91 23.42 -20.09
C THR A 644 -5.08 24.89 -19.66
N THR A 645 -5.57 25.15 -18.45
CA THR A 645 -5.68 26.52 -17.90
C THR A 645 -4.31 27.13 -17.56
N THR A 646 -3.37 26.36 -16.98
CA THR A 646 -2.00 26.84 -16.75
C THR A 646 -1.21 27.03 -18.05
N ARG A 647 -1.40 26.19 -19.08
CA ARG A 647 -0.84 26.43 -20.43
C ARG A 647 -1.34 27.74 -21.05
N LYS A 648 -2.59 28.13 -20.83
CA LYS A 648 -3.10 29.48 -21.18
C LYS A 648 -2.37 30.59 -20.42
N ARG A 649 -2.20 30.48 -19.09
CA ARG A 649 -1.53 31.50 -18.26
C ARG A 649 -0.01 31.60 -18.50
N ARG A 650 0.69 30.50 -18.83
CA ARG A 650 2.14 30.55 -19.16
C ARG A 650 2.41 31.23 -20.51
N ARG A 651 1.45 31.23 -21.44
CA ARG A 651 1.55 31.93 -22.73
C ARG A 651 1.51 33.47 -22.64
N SER A 652 1.08 34.04 -21.49
CA SER A 652 1.02 35.49 -21.28
C SER A 652 2.21 36.08 -20.50
N THR A 653 3.16 35.26 -20.03
CA THR A 653 4.16 35.70 -19.03
C THR A 653 5.58 35.14 -19.30
N ALA A 654 5.87 34.77 -20.54
CA ALA A 654 7.14 34.17 -20.94
C ALA A 654 8.25 35.20 -21.22
N THR A 655 8.73 35.88 -20.18
CA THR A 655 10.02 36.61 -20.23
C THR A 655 11.13 35.72 -19.68
N ASN A 656 12.04 35.25 -20.53
CA ASN A 656 13.13 34.35 -20.12
C ASN A 656 14.12 35.06 -19.19
N SER A 657 14.24 34.60 -17.95
CA SER A 657 15.31 34.97 -17.02
C SER A 657 16.12 33.72 -16.64
N THR A 658 17.17 33.42 -17.42
CA THR A 658 18.15 32.39 -17.07
C THR A 658 18.97 32.84 -15.86
N SER A 659 18.98 32.02 -14.81
CA SER A 659 19.56 32.34 -13.50
C SER A 659 21.08 32.14 -13.47
N ASN A 660 21.82 32.97 -14.20
CA ASN A 660 23.28 33.07 -14.04
C ASN A 660 23.61 33.48 -12.60
N LYS A 661 24.46 32.69 -11.92
CA LYS A 661 24.94 32.97 -10.54
C LYS A 661 25.66 34.33 -10.51
N ARG A 662 24.94 35.38 -10.11
CA ARG A 662 25.44 36.76 -10.06
C ARG A 662 26.13 37.01 -8.72
N TYR A 663 27.37 37.50 -8.74
CA TYR A 663 28.11 37.87 -7.53
C TYR A 663 27.28 38.82 -6.64
N LYS A 664 27.19 38.51 -5.34
CA LYS A 664 26.42 39.33 -4.38
C LYS A 664 26.95 40.76 -4.39
N THR A 665 26.08 41.73 -4.64
CA THR A 665 26.48 43.14 -4.61
C THR A 665 26.69 43.63 -3.18
N ARG A 666 27.47 44.71 -2.99
CA ARG A 666 27.69 45.32 -1.66
C ARG A 666 26.38 45.69 -0.96
N ALA A 667 25.34 46.06 -1.71
CA ALA A 667 24.01 46.33 -1.20
C ALA A 667 23.30 45.05 -0.69
N MET A 668 23.40 43.92 -1.41
CA MET A 668 22.87 42.63 -0.96
C MET A 668 23.54 42.18 0.34
N VAL A 669 24.88 42.25 0.44
CA VAL A 669 25.60 41.86 1.66
C VAL A 669 25.26 42.77 2.84
N GLN A 670 24.98 44.07 2.60
CA GLN A 670 24.48 44.98 3.63
C GLN A 670 23.03 44.70 4.04
N GLN A 671 22.20 44.18 3.13
CA GLN A 671 20.82 43.78 3.41
C GLN A 671 20.79 42.47 4.21
N GLU A 672 21.53 41.45 3.76
CA GLU A 672 21.69 40.16 4.46
C GLU A 672 22.18 40.36 5.91
N ARG A 673 23.13 41.28 6.13
CA ARG A 673 23.58 41.65 7.50
C ARG A 673 22.51 42.31 8.34
N LYS A 674 21.65 43.17 7.76
CA LYS A 674 20.52 43.77 8.49
C LYS A 674 19.45 42.73 8.81
N GLU A 675 19.21 41.79 7.91
CA GLU A 675 18.25 40.70 8.09
C GLU A 675 18.76 39.65 9.10
N ALA A 676 20.07 39.37 9.14
CA ALA A 676 20.70 38.59 10.20
C ALA A 676 20.59 39.29 11.57
N GLU A 677 20.90 40.59 11.66
CA GLU A 677 20.78 41.34 12.92
C GLU A 677 19.32 41.42 13.38
N ALA A 678 18.37 41.65 12.47
CA ALA A 678 16.95 41.64 12.79
C ALA A 678 16.47 40.26 13.27
N ARG A 679 16.92 39.16 12.64
CA ARG A 679 16.67 37.79 13.11
C ARG A 679 17.25 37.55 14.50
N ARG A 680 18.46 38.00 14.79
CA ARG A 680 19.12 37.89 16.11
C ARG A 680 18.36 38.64 17.21
N ILE A 681 17.97 39.89 16.96
CA ILE A 681 17.16 40.69 17.88
C ILE A 681 15.80 40.02 18.12
N ASN A 682 15.15 39.54 17.06
CA ASN A 682 13.88 38.83 17.14
C ASN A 682 13.99 37.51 17.94
N HIS A 683 15.04 36.73 17.74
CA HIS A 683 15.32 35.51 18.50
C HIS A 683 15.39 35.80 20.01
N GLU A 684 16.19 36.79 20.43
CA GLU A 684 16.37 37.06 21.86
C GLU A 684 15.09 37.61 22.52
N VAL A 685 14.31 38.45 21.82
CA VAL A 685 12.98 38.87 22.28
C VAL A 685 12.03 37.67 22.43
N VAL A 686 11.97 36.79 21.42
CA VAL A 686 11.13 35.57 21.46
C VAL A 686 11.54 34.65 22.61
N LYS A 687 12.83 34.41 22.80
CA LYS A 687 13.41 33.59 23.88
C LYS A 687 13.02 34.12 25.26
N GLN A 688 13.19 35.43 25.51
CA GLN A 688 12.82 36.08 26.77
C GLN A 688 11.32 36.13 27.03
N ALA A 689 10.49 36.15 25.99
CA ALA A 689 9.03 36.08 26.11
C ALA A 689 8.56 34.64 26.34
N ALA A 690 9.02 33.68 25.53
CA ALA A 690 8.66 32.27 25.57
C ALA A 690 8.96 31.64 26.94
N ALA A 691 10.13 31.92 27.53
CA ALA A 691 10.53 31.44 28.84
C ALA A 691 9.55 31.83 29.98
N LYS A 692 8.75 32.90 29.80
CA LYS A 692 7.76 33.38 30.77
C LYS A 692 6.34 32.82 30.52
N ARG A 693 6.10 32.16 29.38
CA ARG A 693 4.79 31.57 29.05
C ARG A 693 4.66 30.19 29.70
N SER A 694 3.56 29.98 30.41
CA SER A 694 3.24 28.74 31.14
C SER A 694 2.52 27.68 30.30
N LEU A 695 1.92 28.09 29.18
CA LEU A 695 1.18 27.24 28.26
C LEU A 695 1.74 27.40 26.83
N MET A 696 1.72 26.32 26.06
CA MET A 696 1.89 26.30 24.61
C MET A 696 0.57 25.83 23.98
N LEU A 697 0.11 26.56 22.97
CA LEU A 697 -0.97 26.14 22.09
C LEU A 697 -0.33 25.56 20.83
N LEU A 698 -0.44 24.25 20.64
CA LEU A 698 0.15 23.56 19.50
C LEU A 698 -0.92 23.34 18.41
N GLU A 699 -0.61 23.79 17.20
CA GLU A 699 -1.40 23.58 15.99
C GLU A 699 -0.57 22.85 14.94
N MET A 700 -1.25 22.08 14.10
CA MET A 700 -0.70 21.40 12.93
C MET A 700 -1.29 22.03 11.67
N ARG A 701 -0.46 22.43 10.71
CA ARG A 701 -0.91 23.03 9.44
C ARG A 701 -0.07 22.52 8.26
N TYR A 702 -0.17 21.22 7.96
CA TYR A 702 0.49 20.58 6.82
C TYR A 702 -0.21 19.30 6.37
N GLY A 703 -0.16 19.00 5.06
CA GLY A 703 -0.79 17.81 4.48
C GLY A 703 -2.30 17.78 4.75
N ILE A 704 -2.76 16.73 5.43
CA ILE A 704 -4.16 16.56 5.86
C ILE A 704 -4.49 17.27 7.19
N TYR A 705 -3.48 17.79 7.88
CA TYR A 705 -3.62 18.37 9.22
C TYR A 705 -3.77 19.89 9.16
N ASN A 706 -4.85 20.39 9.76
CA ASN A 706 -5.16 21.81 9.91
C ASN A 706 -6.01 21.95 11.18
N SER A 707 -5.34 22.00 12.33
CA SER A 707 -5.95 21.80 13.66
C SER A 707 -7.23 22.63 13.85
N PRO A 708 -8.42 22.01 13.93
CA PRO A 708 -9.68 22.73 14.13
C PRO A 708 -9.74 23.37 15.52
N ALA A 709 -8.99 22.82 16.47
CA ALA A 709 -8.64 23.38 17.77
C ALA A 709 -7.17 23.03 18.11
N PRO A 710 -6.40 23.94 18.74
CA PRO A 710 -5.04 23.65 19.20
C PRO A 710 -5.03 22.68 20.38
N ALA A 711 -3.99 21.85 20.48
CA ALA A 711 -3.67 21.13 21.71
C ALA A 711 -3.10 22.08 22.78
N SER A 712 -3.27 21.78 24.06
CA SER A 712 -2.90 22.65 25.17
C SER A 712 -1.82 22.02 26.04
N PHE A 713 -0.58 22.39 25.77
CA PHE A 713 0.61 21.88 26.47
C PHE A 713 0.99 22.78 27.63
N LEU A 714 1.09 22.25 28.84
CA LEU A 714 1.59 22.96 30.03
C LEU A 714 3.11 22.84 30.11
N ARG A 715 3.81 23.95 30.34
CA ARG A 715 5.26 23.93 30.58
C ARG A 715 5.58 23.08 31.82
N LEU A 716 6.65 22.29 31.77
CA LEU A 716 7.14 21.49 32.90
C LEU A 716 7.23 22.35 34.18
N HIS A 717 6.82 21.78 35.31
CA HIS A 717 6.76 22.42 36.63
C HIS A 717 5.79 23.64 36.78
N CYS A 718 5.02 24.00 35.75
CA CYS A 718 3.97 25.03 35.89
C CYS A 718 2.68 24.47 36.51
N ILE A 719 1.83 25.36 37.03
CA ILE A 719 0.52 25.00 37.61
C ILE A 719 -0.59 25.21 36.58
N ARG A 720 -1.42 24.18 36.35
CA ARG A 720 -2.58 24.23 35.44
C ARG A 720 -3.61 25.27 35.89
N LYS A 721 -3.93 26.23 35.01
CA LYS A 721 -5.04 27.19 35.17
C LYS A 721 -6.25 26.75 34.32
N LYS A 722 -7.45 27.27 34.65
CA LYS A 722 -8.66 27.09 33.83
C LYS A 722 -8.68 28.00 32.60
N THR A 723 -8.02 29.14 32.69
CA THR A 723 -7.98 30.21 31.68
C THR A 723 -6.60 30.83 31.67
N TYR A 724 -6.12 31.17 30.48
CA TYR A 724 -4.83 31.80 30.23
C TYR A 724 -5.05 33.03 29.35
N THR A 725 -4.50 34.17 29.78
CA THR A 725 -4.45 35.40 28.97
C THR A 725 -3.36 35.28 27.89
N SER A 726 -3.38 36.18 26.90
CA SER A 726 -2.37 36.27 25.85
C SER A 726 -0.92 36.41 26.33
N ASP A 727 -0.72 36.74 27.61
CA ASP A 727 0.58 36.91 28.24
C ASP A 727 1.05 35.67 29.02
N GLU A 728 0.23 34.62 29.05
CA GLU A 728 0.52 33.37 29.78
C GLU A 728 0.74 32.18 28.84
N TYR A 729 0.50 32.35 27.53
CA TYR A 729 0.73 31.35 26.50
C TYR A 729 1.61 31.83 25.34
N LEU A 730 2.15 30.87 24.59
CA LEU A 730 2.71 31.03 23.24
C LEU A 730 1.99 30.07 22.28
N THR A 731 2.10 30.30 20.98
CA THR A 731 1.53 29.40 19.94
C THR A 731 2.67 28.76 19.17
N VAL A 732 2.53 27.48 18.81
CA VAL A 732 3.48 26.73 17.98
C VAL A 732 2.72 26.07 16.85
N VAL A 733 3.07 26.38 15.61
CA VAL A 733 2.42 25.87 14.40
C VAL A 733 3.38 24.93 13.68
N LEU A 734 3.13 23.62 13.73
CA LEU A 734 3.90 22.61 13.00
C LEU A 734 3.61 22.71 11.49
N THR A 735 4.66 22.62 10.67
CA THR A 735 4.58 22.81 9.20
C THR A 735 5.17 21.68 8.36
N SER A 736 6.00 20.83 8.94
CA SER A 736 6.51 19.61 8.29
C SER A 736 6.97 18.60 9.34
N ARG A 737 6.84 17.31 9.03
CA ARG A 737 7.52 16.22 9.76
C ARG A 737 8.94 16.12 9.20
N ILE A 738 9.96 16.17 10.07
CA ILE A 738 11.37 16.05 9.70
C ILE A 738 11.78 14.57 9.74
N ALA A 739 11.58 13.93 10.89
CA ALA A 739 12.00 12.56 11.15
C ALA A 739 11.22 11.95 12.32
N ALA A 740 11.29 10.63 12.48
CA ALA A 740 10.88 9.90 13.68
C ALA A 740 12.06 9.06 14.18
N GLY A 741 12.18 8.91 15.51
CA GLY A 741 13.30 8.24 16.17
C GLY A 741 12.98 7.85 17.61
N ALA A 742 14.02 7.50 18.38
CA ALA A 742 13.86 6.95 19.74
C ALA A 742 13.24 7.94 20.75
N THR A 743 13.35 9.24 20.50
CA THR A 743 12.73 10.33 21.28
C THR A 743 11.35 10.75 20.78
N GLY A 744 10.77 10.05 19.81
CA GLY A 744 9.53 10.41 19.14
C GLY A 744 9.79 11.16 17.82
N VAL A 745 9.01 12.22 17.55
CA VAL A 745 8.83 12.76 16.20
C VAL A 745 9.24 14.22 16.10
N ALA A 746 10.26 14.50 15.29
CA ALA A 746 10.76 15.84 15.03
C ALA A 746 9.95 16.53 13.91
N HIS A 747 9.58 17.78 14.15
CA HIS A 747 8.80 18.62 13.23
C HIS A 747 9.43 20.00 13.07
N ASP A 748 9.38 20.57 11.86
CA ASP A 748 9.55 22.02 11.69
C ASP A 748 8.30 22.72 12.21
N ALA A 749 8.50 23.87 12.85
CA ALA A 749 7.40 24.69 13.31
C ALA A 749 7.75 26.17 13.37
N HIS A 750 6.72 26.99 13.51
CA HIS A 750 6.85 28.40 13.84
C HIS A 750 6.34 28.65 15.26
N LEU A 751 7.21 29.16 16.13
CA LEU A 751 6.84 29.67 17.45
C LEU A 751 6.41 31.12 17.30
N GLU A 752 5.17 31.42 17.66
CA GLU A 752 4.62 32.77 17.71
C GLU A 752 4.33 33.19 19.16
N VAL A 753 4.69 34.42 19.50
CA VAL A 753 4.47 35.00 20.84
C VAL A 753 4.25 36.52 20.75
N LEU A 754 3.34 37.06 21.57
CA LEU A 754 3.24 38.52 21.71
C LEU A 754 4.42 39.09 22.49
N ASP A 755 5.01 40.16 21.95
CA ASP A 755 5.98 41.04 22.61
C ASP A 755 5.31 41.88 23.71
N VAL A 756 6.12 42.54 24.56
CA VAL A 756 5.65 43.56 25.52
C VAL A 756 4.89 44.68 24.80
N ASP A 757 5.35 45.04 23.60
CA ASP A 757 4.72 46.00 22.68
C ASP A 757 3.41 45.50 22.02
N ARG A 758 2.86 44.34 22.43
CA ARG A 758 1.68 43.68 21.82
C ARG A 758 1.83 43.36 20.32
N ARG A 759 3.07 43.16 19.88
CA ARG A 759 3.41 42.76 18.50
C ARG A 759 3.62 41.25 18.45
N ALA A 760 3.02 40.57 17.48
CA ALA A 760 3.36 39.17 17.23
C ALA A 760 4.81 39.07 16.74
N ARG A 761 5.62 38.27 17.44
CA ARG A 761 6.95 37.84 17.03
C ARG A 761 6.87 36.38 16.62
N ARG A 762 7.55 36.02 15.54
CA ARG A 762 7.62 34.67 14.98
C ARG A 762 9.06 34.21 14.89
N LEU A 763 9.33 32.95 15.18
CA LEU A 763 10.65 32.33 15.05
C LEU A 763 10.51 30.90 14.56
N ASP A 764 11.44 30.46 13.72
CA ASP A 764 11.45 29.10 13.18
C ASP A 764 12.16 28.17 14.17
N VAL A 765 11.49 27.08 14.55
CA VAL A 765 11.86 26.17 15.63
C VAL A 765 11.68 24.71 15.20
N VAL A 766 12.32 23.80 15.93
CA VAL A 766 12.07 22.35 15.83
C VAL A 766 11.31 21.90 17.07
N VAL A 767 10.35 20.99 16.89
CA VAL A 767 9.55 20.39 17.96
C VAL A 767 9.69 18.88 17.91
N LYS A 768 10.25 18.27 18.96
CA LYS A 768 10.16 16.82 19.17
C LYS A 768 8.90 16.51 19.98
N LEU A 769 8.07 15.59 19.49
CA LEU A 769 6.89 15.07 20.17
C LEU A 769 7.09 13.60 20.54
N ALA A 770 7.08 13.30 21.84
CA ALA A 770 7.05 11.93 22.36
C ALA A 770 5.60 11.56 22.75
N PHE A 771 5.20 10.32 22.41
CA PHE A 771 3.86 9.79 22.70
C PHE A 771 3.89 8.55 23.59
N GLU A 772 4.96 7.75 23.51
CA GLU A 772 5.12 6.53 24.31
C GLU A 772 5.86 6.81 25.64
N PRO A 773 5.71 5.94 26.67
CA PRO A 773 6.43 6.09 27.94
C PRO A 773 7.97 6.08 27.80
N GLU A 774 8.53 5.22 26.94
CA GLU A 774 9.99 5.13 26.73
C GLU A 774 10.50 6.32 25.90
N GLN A 775 9.80 6.73 24.83
CA GLN A 775 10.09 7.97 24.10
C GLN A 775 10.08 9.18 25.05
N THR A 776 9.05 9.27 25.90
CA THR A 776 8.86 10.35 26.88
C THR A 776 9.99 10.39 27.92
N LYS A 777 10.41 9.22 28.41
CA LYS A 777 11.55 9.08 29.32
C LYS A 777 12.87 9.53 28.66
N ARG A 778 13.10 9.17 27.40
CA ARG A 778 14.28 9.60 26.62
C ARG A 778 14.27 11.09 26.33
N LEU A 779 13.13 11.66 25.93
CA LEU A 779 12.99 13.09 25.65
C LEU A 779 13.17 13.95 26.92
N ARG A 780 12.74 13.44 28.09
CA ARG A 780 13.01 14.06 29.39
C ARG A 780 14.49 13.98 29.79
N HIS A 781 15.17 12.89 29.45
CA HIS A 781 16.63 12.76 29.65
C HIS A 781 17.40 13.73 28.74
N GLU A 782 17.10 13.77 27.44
CA GLU A 782 17.67 14.74 26.51
C GLU A 782 17.51 16.19 27.02
N PHE A 783 16.31 16.55 27.49
CA PHE A 783 16.05 17.86 28.07
C PHE A 783 16.93 18.16 29.31
N SER A 784 17.11 17.20 30.23
CA SER A 784 17.95 17.40 31.42
C SER A 784 19.44 17.54 31.09
N ILE A 785 19.92 16.87 30.03
CA ILE A 785 21.27 17.06 29.50
C ILE A 785 21.46 18.48 28.94
N TYR A 786 20.47 19.00 28.20
CA TYR A 786 20.49 20.39 27.74
C TYR A 786 20.46 21.41 28.89
N GLU A 787 19.67 21.18 29.95
CA GLU A 787 19.68 22.03 31.15
C GLU A 787 21.04 21.99 31.87
N HIS A 788 21.66 20.80 31.99
CA HIS A 788 23.00 20.65 32.57
C HIS A 788 24.06 21.40 31.75
N LEU A 789 24.08 21.21 30.42
CA LEU A 789 25.00 21.92 29.51
C LEU A 789 24.87 23.45 29.63
N ALA A 790 23.63 23.95 29.63
CA ALA A 790 23.37 25.38 29.83
C ALA A 790 23.82 25.88 31.22
N SER A 791 23.63 25.08 32.29
CA SER A 791 24.11 25.41 33.64
C SER A 791 25.64 25.48 33.75
N ARG A 792 26.35 24.75 32.88
CA ARG A 792 27.82 24.78 32.74
C ARG A 792 28.32 25.85 31.78
N GLY A 793 27.43 26.64 31.18
CA GLY A 793 27.78 27.72 30.25
C GLY A 793 28.00 27.29 28.80
N VAL A 794 27.72 26.02 28.45
CA VAL A 794 27.74 25.57 27.06
C VAL A 794 26.46 26.07 26.38
N VAL A 795 26.61 27.05 25.48
CA VAL A 795 25.52 27.68 24.73
C VAL A 795 25.80 27.83 23.23
N GLU A 796 27.04 27.61 22.80
CA GLU A 796 27.42 27.57 21.38
C GLU A 796 27.44 26.12 20.89
N GLY A 797 26.90 25.87 19.70
CA GLY A 797 26.89 24.55 19.06
C GLY A 797 25.92 23.52 19.65
N ILE A 798 24.92 23.97 20.41
CA ILE A 798 23.75 23.17 20.81
C ILE A 798 22.46 23.99 20.58
N PRO A 799 21.30 23.35 20.35
CA PRO A 799 20.02 24.06 20.23
C PRO A 799 19.67 24.89 21.48
N VAL A 800 19.10 26.08 21.25
CA VAL A 800 18.47 26.88 22.30
C VAL A 800 17.12 26.26 22.63
N ILE A 801 16.94 25.79 23.87
CA ILE A 801 15.68 25.19 24.32
C ILE A 801 14.70 26.29 24.77
N TYR A 802 13.49 26.30 24.21
CA TYR A 802 12.39 27.19 24.64
C TYR A 802 11.52 26.56 25.72
N GLY A 803 11.49 25.23 25.81
CA GLY A 803 10.93 24.49 26.94
C GLY A 803 10.58 23.04 26.64
N LEU A 804 10.48 22.25 27.71
CA LEU A 804 9.71 21.00 27.73
C LEU A 804 8.27 21.31 28.21
N PHE A 805 7.28 20.70 27.56
CA PHE A 805 5.87 20.86 27.87
C PHE A 805 5.14 19.49 27.81
N GLU A 806 4.05 19.36 28.55
CA GLU A 806 3.22 18.15 28.70
C GLU A 806 1.79 18.46 28.24
N ASP A 807 1.15 17.61 27.43
CA ASP A 807 -0.24 17.83 27.02
C ASP A 807 -1.20 17.76 28.23
N LEU A 808 -2.32 18.48 28.14
CA LEU A 808 -3.34 18.56 29.19
C LEU A 808 -4.55 17.64 28.93
N GLU A 809 -4.52 16.86 27.85
CA GLU A 809 -5.50 15.83 27.46
C GLU A 809 -4.93 14.42 27.31
N SER A 810 -3.69 14.28 26.82
CA SER A 810 -2.92 13.05 26.69
C SER A 810 -1.64 13.10 27.54
N GLU A 811 -0.85 12.03 27.54
CA GLU A 811 0.44 11.96 28.25
C GLU A 811 1.63 12.41 27.36
N ALA A 812 1.35 12.96 26.17
CA ALA A 812 2.35 13.38 25.20
C ALA A 812 3.25 14.52 25.71
N VAL A 813 4.52 14.50 25.34
CA VAL A 813 5.54 15.48 25.76
C VAL A 813 6.17 16.14 24.56
N ALA A 814 6.30 17.47 24.60
CA ALA A 814 6.85 18.30 23.55
C ALA A 814 8.12 19.03 24.01
N LEU A 815 9.23 18.84 23.30
CA LEU A 815 10.47 19.61 23.47
C LEU A 815 10.60 20.61 22.32
N VAL A 816 10.59 21.90 22.64
CA VAL A 816 10.68 23.00 21.65
C VAL A 816 12.08 23.62 21.69
N MET A 817 12.77 23.60 20.55
CA MET A 817 14.17 24.00 20.42
C MET A 817 14.42 24.83 19.15
N SER A 818 15.50 25.60 19.08
CA SER A 818 15.85 26.37 17.88
C SER A 818 16.15 25.45 16.69
N ASN A 819 15.71 25.81 15.48
CA ASN A 819 16.25 25.19 14.26
C ASN A 819 17.75 25.58 14.12
N VAL A 820 18.62 24.58 13.96
CA VAL A 820 20.09 24.73 13.92
C VAL A 820 20.72 24.40 12.56
N GLY A 821 19.93 24.46 11.48
CA GLY A 821 20.40 24.16 10.13
C GLY A 821 20.02 22.74 9.67
N THR A 822 20.88 22.11 8.87
CA THR A 822 20.60 20.81 8.23
C THR A 822 21.63 19.76 8.64
N ALA A 823 21.21 18.51 8.82
CA ALA A 823 22.10 17.41 9.21
C ALA A 823 23.11 17.05 8.10
N LEU A 824 24.36 16.73 8.46
CA LEU A 824 25.42 16.40 7.49
C LEU A 824 25.06 15.21 6.59
N ILE A 825 24.23 14.28 7.07
CA ILE A 825 23.69 13.16 6.28
C ILE A 825 23.01 13.63 4.98
N THR A 826 22.34 14.80 4.97
CA THR A 826 21.63 15.31 3.79
C THR A 826 22.56 15.98 2.77
N LEU A 827 23.86 16.08 3.07
CA LEU A 827 24.88 16.65 2.20
C LEU A 827 25.76 15.56 1.55
N LEU A 828 25.49 14.29 1.84
CA LEU A 828 26.12 13.14 1.17
C LEU A 828 25.40 12.84 -0.16
N PRO A 829 26.14 12.57 -1.26
CA PRO A 829 25.58 11.99 -2.48
C PRO A 829 25.12 10.54 -2.26
N ASP A 830 23.99 10.15 -2.85
CA ASP A 830 23.38 8.81 -2.72
C ASP A 830 24.37 7.66 -3.02
N ASP A 831 25.20 7.82 -4.07
CA ASP A 831 26.17 6.82 -4.52
C ASP A 831 27.47 6.78 -3.68
N SER A 832 27.76 7.80 -2.87
CA SER A 832 29.05 7.93 -2.15
C SER A 832 28.87 7.98 -0.64
N ARG A 833 28.55 6.83 -0.04
CA ARG A 833 28.56 6.67 1.42
C ARG A 833 29.95 6.98 2.00
N TYR A 834 29.94 7.67 3.15
CA TYR A 834 31.05 7.89 4.10
C TYR A 834 32.04 9.05 3.85
N ALA A 835 31.98 9.79 2.74
CA ALA A 835 32.90 10.92 2.47
C ALA A 835 32.23 12.31 2.59
N VAL A 836 31.97 12.78 3.82
CA VAL A 836 31.40 14.13 4.05
C VAL A 836 32.46 15.22 3.75
N THR A 837 32.29 15.98 2.66
CA THR A 837 33.21 17.08 2.33
C THR A 837 32.81 18.36 3.06
N ILE A 838 33.37 18.57 4.26
CA ILE A 838 33.19 19.80 5.06
C ILE A 838 34.36 20.78 4.92
N SER A 839 34.14 22.05 5.26
CA SER A 839 35.23 23.03 5.35
C SER A 839 36.09 22.83 6.61
N GLN A 840 37.35 23.30 6.57
CA GLN A 840 38.23 23.30 7.74
C GLN A 840 37.67 24.14 8.90
N SER A 841 36.87 25.17 8.58
CA SER A 841 36.14 26.02 9.52
C SER A 841 35.10 25.19 10.31
N ALA A 842 34.21 24.48 9.60
CA ALA A 842 33.21 23.59 10.19
C ALA A 842 33.87 22.44 10.97
N ARG A 843 34.91 21.78 10.42
CA ARG A 843 35.68 20.72 11.10
C ARG A 843 36.26 21.21 12.42
N ALA A 844 36.87 22.40 12.43
CA ALA A 844 37.39 23.01 13.65
C ALA A 844 36.25 23.40 14.61
N GLY A 845 35.07 23.75 14.11
CA GLY A 845 33.86 24.00 14.89
C GLY A 845 33.42 22.78 15.69
N TYR A 846 33.18 21.64 15.04
CA TYR A 846 32.72 20.41 15.70
C TYR A 846 33.69 19.96 16.81
N LEU A 847 35.00 20.04 16.57
CA LEU A 847 36.04 19.69 17.55
C LEU A 847 36.15 20.68 18.74
N ARG A 848 35.71 21.93 18.59
CA ARG A 848 35.56 22.88 19.71
C ARG A 848 34.31 22.57 20.53
N VAL A 849 33.18 22.37 19.87
CA VAL A 849 31.88 22.17 20.54
C VAL A 849 31.85 20.85 21.30
N LEU A 850 32.32 19.73 20.72
CA LEU A 850 32.41 18.46 21.45
C LEU A 850 33.34 18.57 22.67
N ARG A 851 34.39 19.38 22.59
CA ARG A 851 35.27 19.64 23.73
C ARG A 851 34.56 20.40 24.84
N ALA A 852 33.77 21.43 24.52
CA ALA A 852 32.96 22.15 25.51
C ALA A 852 31.94 21.22 26.20
N ILE A 853 31.30 20.31 25.46
CA ILE A 853 30.42 19.26 25.98
C ILE A 853 31.20 18.33 26.95
N HIS A 854 32.41 17.90 26.57
CA HIS A 854 33.29 17.05 27.40
C HIS A 854 33.83 17.76 28.65
N GLU A 855 34.09 19.07 28.58
CA GLU A 855 34.51 19.93 29.69
C GLU A 855 33.35 20.22 30.67
N ALA A 856 32.12 20.29 30.17
CA ALA A 856 30.89 20.34 30.98
C ALA A 856 30.55 19.02 31.71
N GLY A 857 31.33 17.95 31.49
CA GLY A 857 31.10 16.64 32.12
C GLY A 857 30.04 15.79 31.42
N VAL A 858 29.81 16.02 30.12
CA VAL A 858 28.85 15.26 29.29
C VAL A 858 29.60 14.49 28.22
N ARG A 859 29.06 13.33 27.83
CA ARG A 859 29.47 12.55 26.64
C ARG A 859 28.22 12.23 25.81
N HIS A 860 28.29 12.43 24.50
CA HIS A 860 27.11 12.41 23.63
C HIS A 860 26.65 10.98 23.26
N ARG A 861 27.60 10.04 23.19
CA ARG A 861 27.42 8.60 22.90
C ARG A 861 26.88 8.21 21.52
N ASP A 862 26.10 9.04 20.82
CA ASP A 862 25.65 8.79 19.44
C ASP A 862 26.19 9.85 18.45
N ILE A 863 27.49 9.79 18.16
CA ILE A 863 28.14 10.67 17.18
C ILE A 863 28.07 10.03 15.78
N ARG A 864 27.26 10.63 14.91
CA ARG A 864 26.94 10.15 13.56
C ARG A 864 26.48 11.32 12.66
N PRO A 865 26.57 11.22 11.31
CA PRO A 865 26.27 12.33 10.39
C PRO A 865 24.83 12.89 10.48
N GLU A 866 23.90 12.13 11.03
CA GLU A 866 22.51 12.52 11.28
C GLU A 866 22.37 13.49 12.47
N ASN A 867 23.26 13.38 13.46
CA ASN A 867 23.23 14.17 14.71
C ASN A 867 24.16 15.40 14.66
N LEU A 868 24.86 15.60 13.54
CA LEU A 868 25.76 16.71 13.29
C LEU A 868 25.09 17.70 12.33
N MET A 869 24.88 18.94 12.79
CA MET A 869 24.11 19.96 12.08
C MET A 869 25.02 21.07 11.54
N LEU A 870 24.76 21.51 10.31
CA LEU A 870 25.46 22.61 9.64
C LEU A 870 24.46 23.67 9.15
N SER A 871 24.72 24.92 9.53
CA SER A 871 24.00 26.11 9.07
C SER A 871 24.64 26.71 7.80
N GLY A 872 23.88 27.49 7.05
CA GLY A 872 24.35 28.16 5.82
C GLY A 872 25.44 29.22 6.04
N ASP A 873 25.67 29.63 7.29
CA ASP A 873 26.72 30.58 7.72
C ASP A 873 27.97 29.86 8.31
N GLU A 874 28.16 28.57 8.02
CA GLU A 874 29.18 27.65 8.59
C GLU A 874 29.09 27.38 10.11
N GLU A 875 28.06 27.88 10.79
CA GLU A 875 27.79 27.50 12.18
C GLU A 875 27.44 26.01 12.29
N VAL A 876 27.96 25.33 13.31
CA VAL A 876 27.81 23.88 13.52
C VAL A 876 27.19 23.57 14.88
N ALA A 877 26.38 22.52 14.97
CA ALA A 877 25.77 22.08 16.22
C ALA A 877 25.66 20.55 16.35
N PHE A 878 25.45 20.08 17.58
CA PHE A 878 25.15 18.69 17.93
C PHE A 878 23.69 18.58 18.43
N ILE A 879 23.00 17.51 18.08
CA ILE A 879 21.60 17.22 18.47
C ILE A 879 21.41 15.77 18.91
N ASP A 880 20.28 15.47 19.58
CA ASP A 880 19.91 14.13 20.05
C ASP A 880 20.82 13.61 21.19
N PHE A 881 20.67 14.22 22.36
CA PHE A 881 21.37 13.82 23.60
C PHE A 881 20.59 12.74 24.38
N ASP A 882 19.73 11.95 23.73
CA ASP A 882 18.87 10.95 24.39
C ASP A 882 19.66 9.80 25.03
N MET A 883 20.79 9.44 24.41
CA MET A 883 21.74 8.41 24.86
C MET A 883 22.93 8.99 25.65
N ALA A 884 22.94 10.30 25.95
CA ALA A 884 24.09 10.99 26.53
C ALA A 884 24.32 10.63 28.02
N GLU A 885 25.57 10.75 28.45
CA GLU A 885 26.12 10.24 29.72
C GLU A 885 26.80 11.37 30.51
N LEU A 886 26.41 11.50 31.79
CA LEU A 886 27.02 12.44 32.75
C LEU A 886 28.21 11.81 33.47
N ASP A 887 29.15 12.65 33.89
CA ASP A 887 30.43 12.30 34.52
C ASP A 887 31.21 11.13 33.84
N PRO A 888 31.33 11.14 32.49
CA PRO A 888 31.96 10.08 31.73
C PRO A 888 33.48 10.06 31.94
N SER A 889 34.07 8.85 31.99
CA SER A 889 35.53 8.71 32.11
C SER A 889 36.31 9.40 30.99
N GLU A 890 37.49 9.92 31.31
CA GLU A 890 38.41 10.52 30.32
C GLU A 890 38.86 9.54 29.22
N GLY A 891 38.75 8.23 29.46
CA GLY A 891 38.92 7.20 28.41
C GLY A 891 37.75 7.18 27.41
N ALA A 892 36.51 7.36 27.88
CA ALA A 892 35.33 7.43 27.04
C ALA A 892 35.28 8.73 26.21
N LYS A 893 35.56 9.88 26.83
CA LYS A 893 35.68 11.18 26.14
C LYS A 893 36.70 11.13 24.99
N ARG A 894 37.91 10.60 25.25
CA ARG A 894 38.97 10.44 24.23
C ARG A 894 38.57 9.53 23.07
N ARG A 895 37.81 8.45 23.32
CA ARG A 895 37.30 7.58 22.24
C ARG A 895 36.27 8.32 21.37
N GLU A 896 35.36 9.05 21.99
CA GLU A 896 34.34 9.83 21.26
C GLU A 896 34.94 10.97 20.43
N MET A 897 35.95 11.68 20.96
CA MET A 897 36.71 12.69 20.23
C MET A 897 37.48 12.11 19.03
N ARG A 898 38.03 10.89 19.17
CA ARG A 898 38.67 10.17 18.06
C ARG A 898 37.65 9.80 16.98
N HIS A 899 36.54 9.18 17.36
CA HIS A 899 35.45 8.77 16.47
C HIS A 899 34.85 9.96 15.70
N LEU A 900 34.67 11.12 16.35
CA LEU A 900 34.31 12.36 15.65
C LEU A 900 35.39 12.77 14.63
N THR A 901 36.66 12.67 14.98
CA THR A 901 37.76 13.04 14.07
C THR A 901 37.78 12.11 12.84
N GLU A 902 37.65 10.81 13.04
CA GLU A 902 37.54 9.79 11.99
C GLU A 902 36.31 10.00 11.09
N LEU A 903 35.18 10.45 11.66
CA LEU A 903 33.99 10.83 10.92
C LEU A 903 34.23 12.05 10.02
N LEU A 904 34.78 13.13 10.59
CA LEU A 904 35.02 14.39 9.88
C LEU A 904 36.17 14.31 8.85
N ASP A 905 37.04 13.30 8.95
CA ASP A 905 38.11 13.01 7.99
C ASP A 905 37.71 11.98 6.92
N GLY A 906 36.44 11.52 6.92
CA GLY A 906 35.89 10.63 5.89
C GLY A 906 36.26 9.14 6.04
N SER A 907 36.71 8.71 7.22
CA SER A 907 37.02 7.31 7.53
C SER A 907 35.95 6.64 8.42
N TYR A 908 34.70 7.12 8.36
CA TYR A 908 33.58 6.57 9.12
C TYR A 908 33.16 5.19 8.61
N MET A 909 33.00 4.23 9.52
CA MET A 909 32.17 3.04 9.28
C MET A 909 31.05 2.98 10.32
N PRO A 910 29.79 2.72 9.91
CA PRO A 910 28.70 2.56 10.86
C PRO A 910 28.89 1.27 11.68
N PRO A 911 28.46 1.23 12.96
CA PRO A 911 28.72 0.09 13.85
C PRO A 911 28.34 -1.28 13.27
N ASN A 912 27.22 -1.35 12.54
CA ASN A 912 26.70 -2.59 11.95
C ASN A 912 27.50 -3.11 10.74
N GLN A 913 28.56 -2.41 10.31
CA GLN A 913 29.46 -2.83 9.23
C GLN A 913 30.91 -3.06 9.69
N ILE A 914 31.19 -2.94 10.98
CA ILE A 914 32.48 -3.31 11.56
C ILE A 914 32.53 -4.85 11.63
N PRO A 915 33.45 -5.53 10.92
CA PRO A 915 33.66 -6.97 11.11
C PRO A 915 34.07 -7.23 12.56
N SER A 916 33.53 -8.27 13.20
CA SER A 916 33.75 -8.57 14.62
C SER A 916 35.22 -8.89 14.93
N ALA A 917 36.02 -7.84 15.13
CA ALA A 917 37.41 -7.94 15.54
C ALA A 917 37.48 -8.51 16.96
N ALA A 918 38.02 -9.73 17.07
CA ALA A 918 38.17 -10.40 18.36
C ALA A 918 38.99 -9.54 19.34
N THR A 919 38.52 -9.45 20.57
CA THR A 919 39.08 -8.59 21.63
C THR A 919 40.49 -9.04 22.03
N THR A 920 41.50 -8.55 21.35
CA THR A 920 42.90 -8.65 21.78
C THR A 920 43.13 -7.66 22.94
N PRO A 921 43.59 -8.10 24.12
CA PRO A 921 43.92 -7.18 25.20
C PRO A 921 45.11 -6.29 24.80
N GLU A 922 44.93 -4.96 24.83
CA GLU A 922 46.05 -4.03 24.64
C GLU A 922 47.09 -4.22 25.76
N LYS A 923 48.35 -4.45 25.38
CA LYS A 923 49.46 -4.57 26.34
C LYS A 923 49.89 -3.20 26.84
N GLU A 924 50.03 -3.05 28.15
CA GLU A 924 50.72 -1.90 28.74
C GLU A 924 52.21 -1.86 28.33
N PRO A 925 52.78 -0.68 28.05
CA PRO A 925 54.20 -0.53 27.73
C PRO A 925 55.04 -0.34 29.00
N ALA A 926 55.66 -1.41 29.50
CA ALA A 926 56.63 -1.36 30.60
C ALA A 926 57.96 -2.03 30.23
N GLY A 927 59.05 -1.25 30.15
CA GLY A 927 60.38 -1.73 29.80
C GLY A 927 61.40 -1.55 30.94
N ALA A 928 61.62 -2.59 31.76
CA ALA A 928 62.70 -2.63 32.75
C ALA A 928 63.16 -4.07 33.08
N VAL A 929 64.17 -4.53 32.36
CA VAL A 929 64.87 -5.82 32.48
C VAL A 929 65.36 -6.16 33.91
N ARG A 930 64.97 -7.32 34.49
CA ARG A 930 65.92 -8.32 35.08
C ARG A 930 65.32 -9.65 35.64
N LEU A 931 66.01 -10.74 35.27
CA LEU A 931 66.37 -11.96 36.03
C LEU A 931 65.35 -12.89 36.73
N ARG A 932 65.19 -14.07 36.11
CA ARG A 932 65.07 -15.44 36.66
C ARG A 932 65.25 -15.67 38.19
N THR A 933 64.26 -16.33 38.81
CA THR A 933 64.30 -17.67 39.47
C THR A 933 62.83 -18.07 39.73
N ALA A 934 62.28 -19.20 39.26
CA ALA A 934 62.56 -20.62 39.55
C ALA A 934 62.01 -21.10 40.91
N LEU A 935 60.86 -21.81 40.89
CA LEU A 935 60.68 -23.19 41.42
C LEU A 935 59.23 -23.71 41.24
N GLU A 936 59.15 -24.93 40.68
CA GLU A 936 58.17 -26.05 40.82
C GLU A 936 56.62 -25.87 40.86
N PRO A 937 55.86 -26.84 40.31
CA PRO A 937 54.38 -26.98 40.44
C PRO A 937 53.99 -28.01 41.52
N VAL A 938 52.67 -28.25 41.75
CA VAL A 938 52.03 -29.59 41.84
C VAL A 938 50.53 -29.52 42.24
N ASN A 939 49.70 -30.23 41.45
CA ASN A 939 48.41 -30.92 41.72
C ASN A 939 47.09 -30.25 42.20
N GLU A 940 46.03 -30.98 41.82
CA GLU A 940 44.73 -31.23 42.48
C GLU A 940 43.68 -30.11 42.59
N ALA A 941 42.36 -30.39 42.53
CA ALA A 941 41.59 -31.49 41.92
C ALA A 941 40.08 -31.15 42.03
N GLU A 942 39.26 -31.72 41.12
CA GLU A 942 37.78 -31.83 41.24
C GLU A 942 37.01 -30.47 41.31
N GLY A 943 35.72 -30.39 41.00
CA GLY A 943 34.83 -31.39 40.42
C GLY A 943 33.44 -30.82 40.08
N ASP A 944 32.69 -31.63 39.32
CA ASP A 944 31.23 -31.74 39.21
C ASP A 944 30.36 -30.62 38.60
N GLU A 945 29.49 -31.13 37.73
CA GLU A 945 28.41 -30.53 36.95
C GLU A 945 27.15 -30.28 37.82
N GLU A 946 26.34 -29.27 37.48
CA GLU A 946 24.99 -29.46 36.90
C GLU A 946 24.49 -28.16 36.20
#